data_AF-A0A0V8GFF6-F1
#
_entry.id   AF-A0A0V8GFF6-F1
#
_cell.length_a   1.000
_cell.length_b   1.000
_cell.length_c   1.000
_cell.angle_alpha   90.00
_cell.angle_beta   90.00
_cell.angle_gamma   90.00
#
_symmetry.space_group_name_H-M   'P 1'
#
loop_
_entity.id
_entity.type
_entity.pdbx_description
1 polymer ?
#
loop_
_entity_poly.entity_id
_entity_poly.type
_entity_poly.pdbx_seq_one_letter_code
_entity_poly.pdbx_strand_id
1 'polypeptide(L)'
;MKKLMIWVMLSCLVLTLGVGPTTAKAETALASATLLQAGQETTLKTGMEEKNTYWYRVNHEAGVEKTASHFELSIDTDQPVQVTAYPSEAMAAEDDTFDRYRTEAEPNEKATTKLAVPYAWDGPYYVKVEYYPNIEEGKTTKAANVKLTYNNVKLAVEYEPISDISCMAEEALKQTKEEKPMLALMHSIQKQVLSQSDAGRALTSLYYKTSPYVVKTLLFNKDKRQQAYEDLKTLKPAMEALVRGTSYTLTKTDQQAVDRLYTLSRDASPAVIAEEIDGYAKKMKISEMSGSTLDDTFGTLGMNIQSKETTRFIVKLKPGKTVSSMKIAGIQSADVERLPLGKAGDFIVVTEDPTVKGQSASALKQSIGRSSAVEYVEKIQTYKATSDINFDYQWAINKKTVFEQFPNVGIGFEEFQKRFSGKKLAPVKIAVIDTGVDYRLKDLQGKVDIANEKNYVSVNGDGDAIDDNGHGTHVAGVIAATINNDYGIQGIHQSAQILPIKVLNANGEGETDAIALGIKYAVDHGAKVINMSLGGGESRTMAYMMKYAADHGVTVVAASGNDYDMMVGFPANSEYAISVGATNTLGMVSDYSNYGVGLDVVAPGSKVASLIPDGNTVYMDGTSMASPHVAAVAGILKSLNPKLTPKQIEQILQKSAEPLAFENPNDWFEEEEGEELEFKFPAYVSPVSGYGKVSIPRAISQLNLNGTVNNVYDNKLTVTGTVKTGTKVEVWSTKKLGSTTAKSGKYSVTIPRQNKGTVLTVRYTNGLDITSERTEVLPGKAPAAPKVKPVLAGATKMTGTALAGGTITVKDAKQKKIATAKVDAKGHFSAKLPKQVGGSSLIVTVTDIAKRTSKPTIVKVLPAPVAPKVKSVYAGQTKVTGTAEKKLSVYVKDAKKKVIGKGTVSAKGNYSVKIPKQKAKAKLSVYVKNTRGQVSPVTSVTVKKAKK
;
A
#
# COMPACT_ATOMS: atom_id res chain seq x y z
N MET A 1 42.91 3.58 -45.49
CA MET A 1 41.82 3.35 -46.48
C MET A 1 41.43 1.88 -46.48
N LYS A 2 41.10 1.34 -45.30
CA LYS A 2 41.30 -0.07 -44.98
C LYS A 2 40.78 -0.29 -43.54
N LYS A 3 39.71 -1.06 -43.26
CA LYS A 3 39.29 -1.72 -41.97
C LYS A 3 37.80 -1.50 -41.64
N LEU A 4 36.94 -2.41 -42.12
CA LEU A 4 35.91 -3.02 -41.26
C LEU A 4 35.30 -4.31 -41.85
N MET A 5 35.82 -5.47 -41.45
CA MET A 5 34.98 -6.67 -41.33
C MET A 5 35.28 -7.50 -40.07
N ILE A 6 35.91 -6.87 -39.06
CA ILE A 6 36.06 -7.44 -37.71
C ILE A 6 34.69 -7.72 -37.06
N TRP A 7 33.66 -6.96 -37.44
CA TRP A 7 32.34 -7.06 -36.81
C TRP A 7 31.38 -8.07 -37.41
N VAL A 8 31.70 -8.68 -38.54
CA VAL A 8 30.82 -9.71 -39.11
C VAL A 8 30.97 -11.05 -38.36
N MET A 9 32.09 -11.31 -37.69
CA MET A 9 32.35 -12.60 -37.02
C MET A 9 32.56 -12.54 -35.51
N LEU A 10 32.51 -11.35 -34.92
CA LEU A 10 32.03 -11.20 -33.54
C LEU A 10 30.52 -10.95 -33.44
N SER A 11 29.83 -11.12 -34.56
CA SER A 11 28.58 -11.86 -34.52
C SER A 11 28.82 -13.33 -34.08
N CYS A 12 29.69 -14.08 -34.77
CA CYS A 12 29.55 -15.49 -35.15
C CYS A 12 29.63 -16.67 -34.13
N LEU A 13 29.73 -16.47 -32.81
CA LEU A 13 29.93 -17.58 -31.83
C LEU A 13 28.92 -17.63 -30.66
N VAL A 14 27.72 -17.08 -30.88
CA VAL A 14 26.79 -16.63 -29.83
C VAL A 14 25.32 -16.88 -30.12
N LEU A 15 24.95 -17.04 -31.39
CA LEU A 15 23.61 -17.35 -31.86
C LEU A 15 23.46 -18.85 -32.03
N THR A 16 23.51 -19.52 -30.88
CA THR A 16 22.62 -20.64 -30.59
C THR A 16 21.31 -20.05 -30.04
N LEU A 17 20.16 -20.65 -30.38
CA LEU A 17 18.77 -20.22 -30.14
C LEU A 17 18.19 -19.19 -31.12
N GLY A 18 16.92 -19.41 -31.52
CA GLY A 18 16.10 -18.56 -32.39
C GLY A 18 16.50 -18.60 -33.87
N VAL A 19 15.63 -18.77 -34.89
CA VAL A 19 14.15 -18.89 -34.95
C VAL A 19 13.39 -17.67 -34.40
N GLY A 20 12.71 -16.84 -35.20
CA GLY A 20 12.59 -16.74 -36.68
C GLY A 20 11.90 -15.41 -37.02
N PRO A 21 11.19 -15.25 -38.16
CA PRO A 21 11.29 -15.93 -39.45
C PRO A 21 11.75 -14.95 -40.56
N THR A 22 11.32 -15.15 -41.81
CA THR A 22 11.70 -14.35 -42.98
C THR A 22 10.86 -13.07 -43.17
N THR A 23 11.50 -11.90 -43.00
CA THR A 23 10.99 -10.57 -43.40
C THR A 23 10.97 -10.39 -44.93
N ALA A 24 10.14 -11.22 -45.59
CA ALA A 24 9.80 -11.15 -47.01
C ALA A 24 8.55 -11.99 -47.39
N LYS A 25 8.06 -12.89 -46.51
CA LYS A 25 6.87 -13.72 -46.76
C LYS A 25 5.82 -13.70 -45.64
N ALA A 26 6.21 -13.43 -44.39
CA ALA A 26 5.28 -13.46 -43.25
C ALA A 26 4.16 -12.41 -43.38
N GLU A 27 4.49 -11.16 -43.72
CA GLU A 27 3.52 -10.06 -43.87
C GLU A 27 2.40 -10.41 -44.88
N THR A 28 2.76 -10.97 -46.04
CA THR A 28 1.79 -11.41 -47.04
C THR A 28 0.94 -12.60 -46.59
N ALA A 29 1.45 -13.46 -45.72
CA ALA A 29 0.72 -14.62 -45.19
C ALA A 29 -0.26 -14.21 -44.08
N LEU A 30 0.17 -13.35 -43.14
CA LEU A 30 -0.66 -12.81 -42.06
C LEU A 30 -1.80 -11.94 -42.62
N ALA A 31 -1.53 -11.11 -43.64
CA ALA A 31 -2.57 -10.36 -44.36
C ALA A 31 -3.59 -11.26 -45.07
N SER A 32 -3.23 -12.52 -45.38
CA SER A 32 -4.11 -13.53 -45.97
C SER A 32 -4.75 -14.49 -44.94
N ALA A 33 -4.54 -14.27 -43.64
CA ALA A 33 -4.94 -15.21 -42.59
C ALA A 33 -6.46 -15.48 -42.59
N THR A 34 -6.81 -16.77 -42.53
CA THR A 34 -8.20 -17.23 -42.60
C THR A 34 -8.94 -16.82 -41.33
N LEU A 35 -10.05 -16.09 -41.47
CA LEU A 35 -10.87 -15.68 -40.33
C LEU A 35 -11.64 -16.88 -39.76
N LEU A 36 -11.36 -17.24 -38.51
CA LEU A 36 -12.20 -18.15 -37.73
C LEU A 36 -13.41 -17.39 -37.20
N GLN A 37 -14.59 -18.02 -37.24
CA GLN A 37 -15.84 -17.46 -36.68
C GLN A 37 -16.28 -18.28 -35.46
N ALA A 38 -16.85 -17.62 -34.45
CA ALA A 38 -17.21 -18.27 -33.20
C ALA A 38 -18.32 -19.32 -33.42
N GLY A 39 -18.11 -20.53 -32.92
CA GLY A 39 -19.01 -21.67 -33.08
C GLY A 39 -18.99 -22.34 -34.46
N GLN A 40 -18.10 -21.94 -35.37
CA GLN A 40 -17.97 -22.55 -36.70
C GLN A 40 -16.77 -23.52 -36.75
N GLU A 41 -17.02 -24.77 -37.14
CA GLU A 41 -15.95 -25.71 -37.53
C GLU A 41 -15.29 -25.23 -38.83
N THR A 42 -13.98 -25.06 -38.79
CA THR A 42 -13.14 -24.76 -39.96
C THR A 42 -12.28 -25.98 -40.27
N THR A 43 -12.53 -26.61 -41.42
CA THR A 43 -11.75 -27.76 -41.89
C THR A 43 -10.54 -27.32 -42.69
N LEU A 44 -9.40 -27.94 -42.40
CA LEU A 44 -8.14 -27.83 -43.10
C LEU A 44 -7.73 -29.23 -43.57
N LYS A 45 -7.38 -29.35 -44.84
CA LYS A 45 -6.60 -30.48 -45.34
C LYS A 45 -5.23 -29.96 -45.76
N THR A 46 -4.17 -30.50 -45.16
CA THR A 46 -2.83 -30.00 -45.40
C THR A 46 -2.29 -30.43 -46.78
N GLY A 47 -1.16 -29.84 -47.18
CA GLY A 47 -0.30 -30.45 -48.17
C GLY A 47 0.39 -31.71 -47.63
N MET A 48 1.29 -32.24 -48.47
CA MET A 48 2.22 -33.33 -48.14
C MET A 48 3.68 -32.87 -48.28
N GLU A 49 3.91 -31.55 -48.24
CA GLU A 49 5.24 -30.96 -48.24
C GLU A 49 5.92 -31.17 -46.88
N GLU A 50 7.25 -31.10 -46.80
CA GLU A 50 8.02 -31.44 -45.59
C GLU A 50 7.64 -30.58 -44.36
N LYS A 51 7.21 -29.34 -44.60
CA LYS A 51 6.62 -28.44 -43.60
C LYS A 51 5.47 -27.68 -44.26
N ASN A 52 4.29 -27.73 -43.64
CA ASN A 52 3.09 -27.02 -44.10
C ASN A 52 2.67 -26.05 -43.00
N THR A 53 2.58 -24.74 -43.28
CA THR A 53 2.23 -23.70 -42.30
C THR A 53 0.98 -22.95 -42.75
N TYR A 54 -0.04 -22.88 -41.88
CA TYR A 54 -1.32 -22.24 -42.16
C TYR A 54 -1.61 -21.16 -41.11
N TRP A 55 -2.03 -19.98 -41.60
CA TRP A 55 -2.34 -18.84 -40.74
C TRP A 55 -3.84 -18.56 -40.68
N TYR A 56 -4.31 -18.41 -39.46
CA TYR A 56 -5.67 -18.06 -39.09
C TYR A 56 -5.65 -16.80 -38.24
N ARG A 57 -6.79 -16.11 -38.19
CA ARG A 57 -7.02 -14.97 -37.28
C ARG A 57 -8.35 -15.14 -36.55
N VAL A 58 -8.35 -14.75 -35.28
CA VAL A 58 -9.53 -14.58 -34.45
C VAL A 58 -9.71 -13.08 -34.26
N ASN A 59 -10.75 -12.52 -34.89
CA ASN A 59 -11.11 -11.13 -34.68
C ASN A 59 -11.65 -10.94 -33.27
N HIS A 60 -11.24 -9.87 -32.61
CA HIS A 60 -11.75 -9.49 -31.30
C HIS A 60 -13.11 -8.80 -31.48
N GLU A 61 -14.19 -9.51 -31.16
CA GLU A 61 -15.56 -9.01 -31.34
C GLU A 61 -15.94 -8.07 -30.18
N ALA A 62 -16.10 -6.78 -30.46
CA ALA A 62 -16.31 -5.76 -29.43
C ALA A 62 -17.55 -6.03 -28.55
N GLY A 63 -17.34 -6.40 -27.29
CA GLY A 63 -18.37 -6.80 -26.34
C GLY A 63 -18.41 -8.30 -26.00
N VAL A 64 -17.60 -9.14 -26.64
CA VAL A 64 -17.43 -10.57 -26.33
C VAL A 64 -16.98 -10.79 -24.87
N GLU A 65 -16.18 -9.87 -24.38
CA GLU A 65 -15.48 -9.91 -23.09
C GLU A 65 -16.46 -9.92 -21.90
N LYS A 66 -17.68 -9.40 -22.12
CA LYS A 66 -18.80 -9.44 -21.15
C LYS A 66 -19.33 -10.85 -20.89
N THR A 67 -18.97 -11.81 -21.74
CA THR A 67 -19.54 -13.17 -21.76
C THR A 67 -18.48 -14.27 -21.77
N ALA A 68 -17.29 -13.99 -22.29
CA ALA A 68 -16.17 -14.92 -22.38
C ALA A 68 -14.89 -14.25 -21.87
N SER A 69 -14.10 -14.98 -21.10
CA SER A 69 -12.76 -14.55 -20.68
C SER A 69 -11.69 -14.94 -21.70
N HIS A 70 -11.97 -15.93 -22.56
CA HIS A 70 -11.03 -16.50 -23.53
C HIS A 70 -11.72 -16.82 -24.86
N PHE A 71 -10.95 -16.90 -25.95
CA PHE A 71 -11.27 -17.82 -27.03
C PHE A 71 -10.63 -19.18 -26.73
N GLU A 72 -11.39 -20.25 -26.97
CA GLU A 72 -10.90 -21.62 -26.94
C GLU A 72 -10.94 -22.20 -28.35
N LEU A 73 -9.80 -22.70 -28.81
CA LEU A 73 -9.63 -23.41 -30.06
C LEU A 73 -9.59 -24.91 -29.76
N SER A 74 -10.65 -25.62 -30.12
CA SER A 74 -10.64 -27.09 -30.14
C SER A 74 -10.03 -27.59 -31.44
N ILE A 75 -9.08 -28.52 -31.34
CA ILE A 75 -8.26 -29.04 -32.45
C ILE A 75 -8.48 -30.57 -32.53
N ASP A 76 -9.18 -31.03 -33.57
CA ASP A 76 -9.40 -32.46 -33.88
C ASP A 76 -8.61 -32.82 -35.14
N THR A 77 -7.85 -33.92 -35.14
CA THR A 77 -7.00 -34.28 -36.27
C THR A 77 -6.68 -35.79 -36.37
N ASP A 78 -6.36 -36.24 -37.60
CA ASP A 78 -5.93 -37.61 -37.88
C ASP A 78 -4.40 -37.79 -38.00
N GLN A 79 -3.60 -36.73 -37.81
CA GLN A 79 -2.12 -36.75 -37.79
C GLN A 79 -1.57 -35.70 -36.80
N PRO A 80 -0.35 -35.85 -36.25
CA PRO A 80 0.20 -34.91 -35.28
C PRO A 80 0.38 -33.50 -35.87
N VAL A 81 -0.13 -32.44 -35.23
CA VAL A 81 0.05 -31.03 -35.68
C VAL A 81 0.40 -30.10 -34.53
N GLN A 82 1.26 -29.12 -34.80
CA GLN A 82 1.60 -28.07 -33.85
C GLN A 82 0.71 -26.85 -34.07
N VAL A 83 0.16 -26.29 -32.99
CA VAL A 83 -0.70 -25.11 -33.03
C VAL A 83 -0.17 -24.06 -32.06
N THR A 84 0.01 -22.84 -32.54
CA THR A 84 0.49 -21.70 -31.75
C THR A 84 -0.44 -20.51 -31.91
N ALA A 85 -0.74 -19.80 -30.82
CA ALA A 85 -1.54 -18.58 -30.83
C ALA A 85 -0.76 -17.35 -30.32
N TYR A 86 -1.03 -16.20 -30.94
CA TYR A 86 -0.32 -14.93 -30.72
C TYR A 86 -1.29 -13.80 -30.36
N PRO A 87 -1.00 -12.99 -29.32
CA PRO A 87 -1.85 -11.85 -28.92
C PRO A 87 -1.99 -10.70 -29.93
N SER A 88 -1.09 -10.60 -30.92
CA SER A 88 -1.08 -9.51 -31.90
C SER A 88 -0.35 -9.90 -33.19
N GLU A 89 -0.48 -9.09 -34.24
CA GLU A 89 0.21 -9.29 -35.52
C GLU A 89 1.73 -9.15 -35.42
N ALA A 90 2.23 -8.24 -34.58
CA ALA A 90 3.68 -8.09 -34.35
C ALA A 90 4.27 -9.34 -33.67
N MET A 91 3.60 -9.83 -32.63
CA MET A 91 3.94 -11.08 -31.94
C MET A 91 3.88 -12.29 -32.88
N ALA A 92 2.87 -12.35 -33.77
CA ALA A 92 2.77 -13.38 -34.80
C ALA A 92 3.89 -13.31 -35.86
N ALA A 93 4.32 -12.11 -36.23
CA ALA A 93 5.38 -11.90 -37.21
C ALA A 93 6.78 -12.26 -36.69
N GLU A 94 7.01 -12.12 -35.38
CA GLU A 94 8.29 -12.44 -34.71
C GLU A 94 8.32 -13.85 -34.09
N ASP A 95 7.20 -14.59 -34.14
CA ASP A 95 6.96 -15.85 -33.40
C ASP A 95 7.08 -15.69 -31.86
N ASP A 96 6.92 -14.47 -31.34
CA ASP A 96 6.92 -14.15 -29.91
C ASP A 96 5.55 -14.46 -29.29
N THR A 97 5.49 -15.48 -28.45
CA THR A 97 4.32 -15.78 -27.61
C THR A 97 4.71 -16.72 -26.49
N PHE A 98 3.92 -16.66 -25.41
CA PHE A 98 4.06 -17.45 -24.19
C PHE A 98 3.90 -18.95 -24.48
N ASP A 99 4.68 -19.78 -23.79
CA ASP A 99 4.71 -21.23 -24.06
C ASP A 99 3.35 -21.92 -23.86
N ARG A 100 2.51 -21.41 -22.95
CA ARG A 100 1.13 -21.90 -22.75
C ARG A 100 0.20 -21.68 -23.95
N TYR A 101 0.63 -20.89 -24.94
CA TYR A 101 -0.06 -20.68 -26.23
C TYR A 101 0.57 -21.46 -27.37
N ARG A 102 1.47 -22.42 -27.07
CA ARG A 102 1.99 -23.45 -27.98
C ARG A 102 1.45 -24.80 -27.53
N THR A 103 0.91 -25.59 -28.46
CA THR A 103 0.42 -26.95 -28.17
C THR A 103 0.64 -27.87 -29.37
N GLU A 104 0.56 -29.18 -29.13
CA GLU A 104 0.68 -30.23 -30.13
C GLU A 104 -0.55 -31.13 -29.99
N ALA A 105 -1.26 -31.35 -31.10
CA ALA A 105 -2.51 -32.11 -31.15
C ALA A 105 -2.27 -33.44 -31.87
N GLU A 106 -2.58 -34.53 -31.17
CA GLU A 106 -2.24 -35.92 -31.57
C GLU A 106 -3.49 -36.70 -32.01
N PRO A 107 -3.36 -37.68 -32.92
CA PRO A 107 -4.51 -38.43 -33.41
C PRO A 107 -4.95 -39.51 -32.41
N ASN A 108 -6.27 -39.60 -32.21
CA ASN A 108 -6.93 -40.52 -31.25
C ASN A 108 -6.72 -40.17 -29.77
N GLU A 109 -6.47 -38.90 -29.42
CA GLU A 109 -6.60 -38.44 -28.03
C GLU A 109 -8.01 -38.73 -27.47
N LYS A 110 -8.09 -39.03 -26.17
CA LYS A 110 -9.36 -39.38 -25.50
C LYS A 110 -10.31 -38.18 -25.34
N ALA A 111 -9.79 -36.97 -25.49
CA ALA A 111 -10.51 -35.72 -25.55
C ALA A 111 -9.80 -34.83 -26.57
N THR A 112 -10.55 -34.01 -27.30
CA THR A 112 -10.01 -33.08 -28.30
C THR A 112 -9.04 -32.09 -27.66
N THR A 113 -7.85 -31.91 -28.26
CA THR A 113 -6.84 -30.96 -27.81
C THR A 113 -7.42 -29.54 -27.82
N LYS A 114 -7.09 -28.72 -26.80
CA LYS A 114 -7.65 -27.38 -26.60
C LYS A 114 -6.56 -26.37 -26.35
N LEU A 115 -6.62 -25.24 -27.06
CA LEU A 115 -5.78 -24.07 -26.83
C LEU A 115 -6.66 -22.89 -26.42
N ALA A 116 -6.53 -22.41 -25.20
CA ALA A 116 -7.30 -21.26 -24.70
C ALA A 116 -6.41 -20.02 -24.56
N VAL A 117 -6.89 -18.88 -25.04
CA VAL A 117 -6.16 -17.60 -25.04
C VAL A 117 -7.08 -16.50 -24.49
N PRO A 118 -6.64 -15.73 -23.48
CA PRO A 118 -7.47 -14.74 -22.82
C PRO A 118 -7.71 -13.51 -23.69
N TYR A 119 -8.90 -12.94 -23.58
CA TYR A 119 -9.20 -11.60 -24.10
C TYR A 119 -8.56 -10.55 -23.20
N ALA A 120 -7.25 -10.36 -23.35
CA ALA A 120 -6.41 -9.49 -22.52
C ALA A 120 -5.65 -8.41 -23.30
N TRP A 121 -5.73 -8.41 -24.64
CA TRP A 121 -5.13 -7.41 -25.54
C TRP A 121 -6.14 -6.96 -26.61
N ASP A 122 -5.80 -5.91 -27.36
CA ASP A 122 -6.66 -5.36 -28.42
C ASP A 122 -6.97 -6.33 -29.57
N GLY A 123 -6.04 -7.25 -29.89
CA GLY A 123 -6.12 -8.11 -31.07
C GLY A 123 -5.98 -7.33 -32.40
N PRO A 124 -6.32 -7.94 -33.55
CA PRO A 124 -6.78 -9.33 -33.70
C PRO A 124 -5.70 -10.33 -33.27
N TYR A 125 -6.16 -11.51 -32.88
CA TYR A 125 -5.30 -12.61 -32.45
C TYR A 125 -5.00 -13.50 -33.66
N TYR A 126 -3.81 -14.08 -33.71
CA TYR A 126 -3.38 -14.92 -34.84
C TYR A 126 -3.11 -16.34 -34.35
N VAL A 127 -3.39 -17.34 -35.19
CA VAL A 127 -3.13 -18.75 -34.92
C VAL A 127 -2.36 -19.34 -36.09
N LYS A 128 -1.23 -19.99 -35.80
CA LYS A 128 -0.37 -20.72 -36.72
C LYS A 128 -0.58 -22.22 -36.50
N VAL A 129 -0.93 -22.96 -37.55
CA VAL A 129 -0.95 -24.42 -37.55
C VAL A 129 0.19 -24.92 -38.42
N GLU A 130 1.04 -25.79 -37.88
CA GLU A 130 2.21 -26.34 -38.57
C GLU A 130 2.14 -27.88 -38.60
N TYR A 131 2.32 -28.47 -39.79
CA TYR A 131 2.28 -29.92 -40.01
C TYR A 131 3.51 -30.44 -40.74
N TYR A 132 4.08 -31.53 -40.22
CA TYR A 132 5.28 -32.19 -40.70
C TYR A 132 4.97 -33.68 -41.00
N PRO A 133 4.67 -34.06 -42.26
CA PRO A 133 4.19 -35.40 -42.63
C PRO A 133 5.23 -36.54 -42.55
N ASN A 134 6.43 -36.29 -42.01
CA ASN A 134 7.55 -37.24 -41.97
C ASN A 134 8.32 -37.12 -40.65
N ILE A 135 8.21 -38.13 -39.78
CA ILE A 135 9.06 -38.29 -38.58
C ILE A 135 9.69 -39.71 -38.52
N GLU A 136 9.22 -40.67 -39.34
CA GLU A 136 9.78 -42.03 -39.42
C GLU A 136 10.16 -42.41 -40.87
N GLU A 137 11.37 -42.94 -41.07
CA GLU A 137 11.81 -43.42 -42.38
C GLU A 137 10.95 -44.58 -42.90
N GLY A 138 10.57 -44.52 -44.17
CA GLY A 138 9.96 -45.64 -44.91
C GLY A 138 8.43 -45.72 -44.88
N LYS A 139 7.72 -44.81 -44.20
CA LYS A 139 6.25 -44.69 -44.31
C LYS A 139 5.83 -43.78 -45.47
N THR A 140 4.62 -43.98 -45.99
CA THR A 140 4.03 -43.09 -47.00
C THR A 140 3.47 -41.84 -46.35
N THR A 141 3.98 -40.67 -46.77
CA THR A 141 3.46 -39.35 -46.38
C THR A 141 1.96 -39.25 -46.65
N LYS A 142 1.21 -38.69 -45.70
CA LYS A 142 -0.21 -38.35 -45.85
C LYS A 142 -0.41 -36.86 -45.61
N ALA A 143 -1.56 -36.35 -46.05
CA ALA A 143 -2.05 -35.05 -45.59
C ALA A 143 -2.80 -35.25 -44.27
N ALA A 144 -2.59 -34.37 -43.31
CA ALA A 144 -3.46 -34.26 -42.14
C ALA A 144 -4.81 -33.66 -42.55
N ASN A 145 -5.88 -34.20 -41.97
CA ASN A 145 -7.15 -33.51 -41.87
C ASN A 145 -7.21 -32.92 -40.46
N VAL A 146 -7.34 -31.60 -40.37
CA VAL A 146 -7.41 -30.84 -39.11
C VAL A 146 -8.75 -30.10 -39.09
N LYS A 147 -9.43 -30.12 -37.95
CA LYS A 147 -10.59 -29.27 -37.68
C LYS A 147 -10.24 -28.31 -36.57
N LEU A 148 -10.56 -27.04 -36.82
CA LEU A 148 -10.42 -25.96 -35.87
C LEU A 148 -11.81 -25.43 -35.53
N THR A 149 -12.23 -25.57 -34.27
CA THR A 149 -13.49 -25.00 -33.78
C THR A 149 -13.18 -23.97 -32.71
N TYR A 150 -13.28 -22.70 -33.08
CA TYR A 150 -13.14 -21.55 -32.18
C TYR A 150 -14.47 -21.32 -31.44
N ASN A 151 -14.42 -21.32 -30.11
CA ASN A 151 -15.54 -20.99 -29.22
C ASN A 151 -15.17 -19.83 -28.28
N ASN A 152 -16.17 -19.01 -27.95
CA ASN A 152 -16.08 -18.01 -26.89
C ASN A 152 -16.43 -18.67 -25.56
N VAL A 153 -15.50 -18.69 -24.59
CA VAL A 153 -15.68 -19.39 -23.31
C VAL A 153 -15.35 -18.52 -22.11
N LYS A 154 -16.06 -18.74 -21.00
CA LYS A 154 -15.66 -18.23 -19.69
C LYS A 154 -14.97 -19.35 -18.91
N LEU A 155 -13.64 -19.36 -18.93
CA LEU A 155 -12.84 -20.19 -18.03
C LEU A 155 -12.82 -19.57 -16.63
N ALA A 156 -12.57 -20.41 -15.62
CA ALA A 156 -12.40 -19.99 -14.25
C ALA A 156 -10.99 -19.43 -13.99
N VAL A 157 -10.85 -18.61 -12.96
CA VAL A 157 -9.54 -18.24 -12.40
C VAL A 157 -8.99 -19.45 -11.64
N GLU A 158 -7.77 -19.85 -11.94
CA GLU A 158 -7.04 -20.95 -11.31
C GLU A 158 -5.77 -20.42 -10.61
N TYR A 159 -5.06 -21.29 -9.90
CA TYR A 159 -3.74 -20.97 -9.34
C TYR A 159 -2.65 -21.02 -10.41
N GLU A 160 -1.60 -20.24 -10.24
CA GLU A 160 -0.41 -20.32 -11.09
C GLU A 160 0.41 -21.60 -10.78
N PRO A 161 0.80 -22.40 -11.80
CA PRO A 161 1.66 -23.55 -11.60
C PRO A 161 3.13 -23.12 -11.48
N ILE A 162 3.73 -23.32 -10.30
CA ILE A 162 5.15 -23.05 -10.05
C ILE A 162 6.01 -24.14 -10.71
N SER A 163 6.78 -23.79 -11.75
CA SER A 163 7.74 -24.70 -12.41
C SER A 163 8.96 -23.99 -13.01
N ASP A 164 10.10 -24.68 -13.02
CA ASP A 164 11.44 -24.13 -13.28
C ASP A 164 11.67 -23.47 -14.66
N ILE A 165 12.14 -22.21 -14.66
CA ILE A 165 12.63 -21.52 -15.87
C ILE A 165 14.09 -21.93 -16.18
N SER A 166 14.29 -23.22 -16.47
CA SER A 166 15.60 -23.81 -16.79
C SER A 166 15.79 -23.95 -18.31
N CYS A 167 16.37 -22.94 -18.95
CA CYS A 167 16.50 -22.91 -20.40
C CYS A 167 17.51 -23.96 -20.94
N MET A 168 17.04 -24.85 -21.83
CA MET A 168 17.81 -25.96 -22.43
C MET A 168 19.02 -25.55 -23.29
N ALA A 169 19.31 -24.25 -23.39
CA ALA A 169 20.40 -23.69 -24.17
C ALA A 169 21.78 -23.78 -23.49
N GLU A 170 21.84 -23.54 -22.18
CA GLU A 170 23.14 -23.48 -21.48
C GLU A 170 23.85 -24.85 -21.46
N GLU A 171 23.11 -25.94 -21.61
CA GLU A 171 23.64 -27.31 -21.62
C GLU A 171 24.68 -27.56 -22.71
N ALA A 172 24.58 -26.88 -23.85
CA ALA A 172 25.44 -27.09 -25.01
C ALA A 172 26.80 -26.37 -24.96
N LEU A 173 26.95 -25.33 -24.11
CA LEU A 173 28.14 -24.44 -24.10
C LEU A 173 28.85 -24.35 -22.74
N LYS A 174 28.52 -25.22 -21.78
CA LYS A 174 29.15 -25.31 -20.43
C LYS A 174 30.59 -25.89 -20.46
N GLN A 175 31.56 -25.26 -21.15
CA GLN A 175 32.97 -25.73 -21.16
C GLN A 175 34.11 -24.71 -20.93
N THR A 176 33.90 -23.55 -20.28
CA THR A 176 34.81 -22.97 -19.24
C THR A 176 34.30 -21.64 -18.64
N LYS A 177 34.98 -21.13 -17.60
CA LYS A 177 34.68 -19.85 -16.92
C LYS A 177 35.07 -18.58 -17.69
N GLU A 178 35.99 -18.65 -18.66
CA GLU A 178 36.52 -17.46 -19.35
C GLU A 178 35.70 -17.03 -20.58
N GLU A 179 34.73 -17.84 -20.99
CA GLU A 179 34.03 -17.70 -22.28
C GLU A 179 32.73 -16.86 -22.19
N LYS A 180 32.02 -16.91 -21.05
CA LYS A 180 30.74 -16.16 -20.84
C LYS A 180 30.84 -14.64 -21.13
N PRO A 181 31.92 -13.91 -20.77
CA PRO A 181 32.02 -12.47 -21.07
C PRO A 181 32.21 -12.16 -22.56
N MET A 182 32.71 -13.11 -23.35
CA MET A 182 32.73 -12.99 -24.83
C MET A 182 31.30 -13.13 -25.36
N LEU A 183 30.58 -14.13 -24.84
CA LEU A 183 29.21 -14.47 -25.24
C LEU A 183 28.24 -13.28 -25.12
N ALA A 184 28.28 -12.58 -23.98
CA ALA A 184 27.40 -11.43 -23.72
C ALA A 184 27.70 -10.21 -24.61
N LEU A 185 28.97 -9.92 -24.83
CA LEU A 185 29.42 -8.75 -25.58
C LEU A 185 28.97 -8.78 -27.05
N MET A 186 28.99 -9.97 -27.65
CA MET A 186 28.55 -10.20 -29.03
C MET A 186 27.03 -10.07 -29.18
N HIS A 187 26.25 -10.50 -28.19
CA HIS A 187 24.81 -10.24 -28.12
C HIS A 187 24.50 -8.73 -28.09
N SER A 188 25.29 -7.93 -27.37
CA SER A 188 25.11 -6.48 -27.32
C SER A 188 25.32 -5.83 -28.70
N ILE A 189 26.29 -6.28 -29.50
CA ILE A 189 26.49 -5.80 -30.89
C ILE A 189 25.22 -6.02 -31.72
N GLN A 190 24.62 -7.21 -31.60
CA GLN A 190 23.45 -7.61 -32.35
C GLN A 190 22.21 -6.80 -31.91
N LYS A 191 21.94 -6.75 -30.60
CA LYS A 191 20.76 -6.09 -30.01
C LYS A 191 20.79 -4.56 -30.08
N GLN A 192 21.97 -3.93 -29.96
CA GLN A 192 22.08 -2.47 -29.82
C GLN A 192 22.56 -1.77 -31.09
N VAL A 193 23.34 -2.44 -31.96
CA VAL A 193 23.99 -1.80 -33.12
C VAL A 193 23.50 -2.35 -34.45
N LEU A 194 23.57 -3.66 -34.67
CA LEU A 194 23.12 -4.28 -35.93
C LEU A 194 21.60 -4.18 -36.11
N SER A 195 20.84 -4.25 -35.02
CA SER A 195 19.39 -4.07 -34.98
C SER A 195 18.89 -2.74 -35.58
N GLN A 196 19.73 -1.71 -35.65
CA GLN A 196 19.32 -0.34 -35.97
C GLN A 196 19.12 -0.09 -37.49
N SER A 197 19.61 -0.96 -38.37
CA SER A 197 19.53 -0.82 -39.84
C SER A 197 19.06 -2.10 -40.52
N ASP A 198 18.45 -2.01 -41.70
CA ASP A 198 18.13 -3.18 -42.52
C ASP A 198 19.38 -3.98 -42.90
N ALA A 199 20.48 -3.30 -43.23
CA ALA A 199 21.72 -3.97 -43.62
C ALA A 199 22.50 -4.54 -42.42
N GLY A 200 22.34 -3.98 -41.21
CA GLY A 200 22.80 -4.59 -39.96
C GLY A 200 21.96 -5.80 -39.57
N ARG A 201 20.62 -5.70 -39.65
CA ARG A 201 19.69 -6.83 -39.47
C ARG A 201 19.98 -7.95 -40.47
N ALA A 202 20.36 -7.63 -41.71
CA ALA A 202 20.78 -8.61 -42.70
C ALA A 202 22.11 -9.32 -42.35
N LEU A 203 23.08 -8.63 -41.72
CA LEU A 203 24.29 -9.26 -41.19
C LEU A 203 23.98 -10.20 -40.00
N THR A 204 23.08 -9.80 -39.09
CA THR A 204 22.56 -10.68 -38.03
C THR A 204 21.84 -11.91 -38.61
N SER A 205 21.11 -11.75 -39.72
CA SER A 205 20.42 -12.85 -40.42
C SER A 205 21.39 -13.83 -41.11
N LEU A 206 22.37 -13.33 -41.88
CA LEU A 206 23.46 -14.16 -42.43
C LEU A 206 24.21 -14.91 -41.31
N TYR A 207 24.33 -14.25 -40.17
CA TYR A 207 24.58 -14.84 -38.86
C TYR A 207 23.85 -16.17 -38.60
N TYR A 208 22.57 -16.08 -38.23
CA TYR A 208 21.76 -17.26 -37.91
C TYR A 208 21.78 -18.35 -39.02
N LYS A 209 21.88 -17.97 -40.31
CA LYS A 209 22.06 -18.94 -41.42
C LYS A 209 23.36 -19.74 -41.32
N THR A 210 24.46 -19.07 -40.95
CA THR A 210 25.82 -19.63 -40.93
C THR A 210 26.08 -20.45 -39.67
N SER A 211 25.47 -20.06 -38.55
CA SER A 211 25.71 -20.63 -37.21
C SER A 211 25.63 -22.16 -37.16
N PRO A 212 24.58 -22.86 -37.66
CA PRO A 212 24.46 -24.32 -37.51
C PRO A 212 25.60 -25.10 -38.15
N TYR A 213 26.11 -24.65 -39.28
CA TYR A 213 27.18 -25.33 -40.03
C TYR A 213 28.56 -25.09 -39.42
N VAL A 214 28.80 -23.87 -38.94
CA VAL A 214 30.00 -23.54 -38.14
C VAL A 214 29.98 -24.28 -36.81
N VAL A 215 28.88 -24.23 -36.05
CA VAL A 215 28.72 -24.96 -34.79
C VAL A 215 28.91 -26.45 -35.00
N LYS A 216 28.31 -27.08 -36.02
CA LYS A 216 28.56 -28.49 -36.37
C LYS A 216 30.04 -28.76 -36.65
N THR A 217 30.71 -27.88 -37.40
CA THR A 217 32.16 -27.98 -37.69
C THR A 217 33.00 -27.86 -36.42
N LEU A 218 32.66 -26.94 -35.50
CA LEU A 218 33.39 -26.73 -34.25
C LEU A 218 33.08 -27.77 -33.18
N LEU A 219 31.89 -28.37 -33.18
CA LEU A 219 31.51 -29.46 -32.27
C LEU A 219 32.40 -30.68 -32.51
N PHE A 220 32.54 -31.07 -33.78
CA PHE A 220 33.28 -32.26 -34.21
C PHE A 220 34.77 -32.01 -34.55
N ASN A 221 35.24 -30.76 -34.63
CA ASN A 221 36.66 -30.44 -34.84
C ASN A 221 37.20 -29.52 -33.71
N LYS A 222 37.97 -30.13 -32.79
CA LYS A 222 38.53 -29.46 -31.61
C LYS A 222 39.53 -28.35 -31.95
N ASP A 223 40.36 -28.55 -32.96
CA ASP A 223 41.45 -27.62 -33.29
C ASP A 223 40.92 -26.35 -33.96
N LYS A 224 39.93 -26.49 -34.86
CA LYS A 224 39.16 -25.35 -35.38
C LYS A 224 38.43 -24.59 -34.28
N ARG A 225 37.94 -25.29 -33.24
CA ARG A 225 37.26 -24.66 -32.09
C ARG A 225 38.22 -23.81 -31.25
N GLN A 226 39.42 -24.32 -30.94
CA GLN A 226 40.43 -23.54 -30.22
C GLN A 226 40.93 -22.34 -31.04
N GLN A 227 41.19 -22.53 -32.34
CA GLN A 227 41.65 -21.44 -33.21
C GLN A 227 40.61 -20.31 -33.31
N ALA A 228 39.31 -20.65 -33.45
CA ALA A 228 38.25 -19.66 -33.46
C ALA A 228 38.22 -18.84 -32.16
N TYR A 229 38.37 -19.48 -31.00
CA TYR A 229 38.35 -18.78 -29.70
C TYR A 229 39.48 -17.75 -29.56
N GLU A 230 40.73 -18.10 -29.88
CA GLU A 230 41.85 -17.16 -29.79
C GLU A 230 41.75 -16.00 -30.81
N ASP A 231 41.13 -16.25 -31.97
CA ASP A 231 40.83 -15.19 -32.95
C ASP A 231 39.76 -14.21 -32.44
N LEU A 232 38.69 -14.70 -31.81
CA LEU A 232 37.65 -13.84 -31.21
C LEU A 232 38.20 -13.04 -30.01
N LYS A 233 39.09 -13.65 -29.22
CA LYS A 233 39.82 -13.03 -28.10
C LYS A 233 40.78 -11.93 -28.56
N THR A 234 41.46 -12.12 -29.69
CA THR A 234 42.28 -11.10 -30.36
C THR A 234 41.47 -9.85 -30.72
N LEU A 235 40.20 -10.03 -31.11
CA LEU A 235 39.32 -8.97 -31.59
C LEU A 235 38.52 -8.26 -30.47
N LYS A 236 38.53 -8.78 -29.23
CA LYS A 236 37.67 -8.29 -28.14
C LYS A 236 37.68 -6.77 -27.86
N PRO A 237 38.83 -6.07 -27.77
CA PRO A 237 38.86 -4.65 -27.34
C PRO A 237 38.00 -3.72 -28.22
N ALA A 238 37.72 -4.18 -29.43
CA ALA A 238 37.18 -3.39 -30.49
C ALA A 238 35.66 -3.51 -30.65
N MET A 239 35.03 -4.59 -30.13
CA MET A 239 33.56 -4.73 -30.13
C MET A 239 32.94 -3.87 -29.04
N GLU A 240 33.59 -3.81 -27.89
CA GLU A 240 33.10 -3.00 -26.79
C GLU A 240 33.02 -1.52 -27.18
N ALA A 241 33.90 -1.07 -28.08
CA ALA A 241 33.82 0.28 -28.64
C ALA A 241 32.57 0.46 -29.52
N LEU A 242 32.27 -0.53 -30.37
CA LEU A 242 31.10 -0.54 -31.25
C LEU A 242 29.78 -0.50 -30.48
N VAL A 243 29.62 -1.40 -29.49
CA VAL A 243 28.43 -1.49 -28.63
C VAL A 243 28.13 -0.16 -27.94
N ARG A 244 29.18 0.50 -27.44
CA ARG A 244 29.08 1.78 -26.71
C ARG A 244 28.92 3.00 -27.62
N GLY A 245 28.86 2.84 -28.96
CA GLY A 245 28.79 3.96 -29.91
C GLY A 245 30.06 4.83 -29.94
N THR A 246 31.22 4.24 -29.68
CA THR A 246 32.51 4.94 -29.51
C THR A 246 33.54 4.59 -30.58
N SER A 247 34.45 5.53 -30.89
CA SER A 247 35.44 5.36 -31.96
C SER A 247 36.59 4.41 -31.60
N TYR A 248 36.94 3.51 -32.51
CA TYR A 248 38.10 2.62 -32.40
C TYR A 248 38.80 2.46 -33.75
N THR A 249 40.13 2.42 -33.77
CA THR A 249 40.94 2.11 -34.97
C THR A 249 41.58 0.75 -34.78
N LEU A 250 41.20 -0.17 -35.65
CA LEU A 250 41.51 -1.61 -35.54
C LEU A 250 43.00 -1.89 -35.95
N THR A 251 43.59 -3.10 -35.75
CA THR A 251 45.03 -3.42 -35.99
C THR A 251 45.36 -4.43 -37.14
N LYS A 252 46.66 -4.67 -37.43
CA LYS A 252 47.10 -5.72 -38.39
C LYS A 252 46.81 -7.14 -37.89
N THR A 253 46.96 -7.39 -36.60
CA THR A 253 46.69 -8.70 -35.98
C THR A 253 45.20 -9.02 -36.09
N ASP A 254 44.36 -8.00 -35.87
CA ASP A 254 42.91 -8.09 -36.00
C ASP A 254 42.46 -8.52 -37.40
N GLN A 255 43.10 -7.97 -38.45
CA GLN A 255 42.83 -8.42 -39.82
C GLN A 255 43.10 -9.93 -39.96
N GLN A 256 44.22 -10.43 -39.44
CA GLN A 256 44.58 -11.83 -39.59
C GLN A 256 43.63 -12.78 -38.83
N ALA A 257 43.04 -12.32 -37.73
CA ALA A 257 41.97 -13.05 -37.03
C ALA A 257 40.68 -13.08 -37.87
N VAL A 258 40.31 -11.98 -38.54
CA VAL A 258 39.18 -11.94 -39.48
C VAL A 258 39.38 -12.85 -40.67
N ASP A 259 40.54 -12.78 -41.33
CA ASP A 259 40.81 -13.57 -42.53
C ASP A 259 40.68 -15.09 -42.22
N ARG A 260 41.12 -15.53 -41.02
CA ARG A 260 40.93 -16.91 -40.52
C ARG A 260 39.47 -17.26 -40.22
N LEU A 261 38.77 -16.42 -39.46
CA LEU A 261 37.35 -16.63 -39.13
C LEU A 261 36.48 -16.66 -40.40
N TYR A 262 36.80 -15.83 -41.40
CA TYR A 262 36.11 -15.78 -42.69
C TYR A 262 36.23 -17.09 -43.43
N THR A 263 37.45 -17.62 -43.60
CA THR A 263 37.67 -18.93 -44.21
C THR A 263 36.95 -20.04 -43.43
N LEU A 264 36.98 -20.00 -42.09
CA LEU A 264 36.25 -20.97 -41.26
C LEU A 264 34.72 -20.92 -41.49
N SER A 265 34.11 -19.74 -41.45
CA SER A 265 32.66 -19.56 -41.65
C SER A 265 32.21 -19.90 -43.06
N ARG A 266 33.03 -19.55 -44.06
CA ARG A 266 32.80 -19.82 -45.48
C ARG A 266 32.90 -21.31 -45.79
N ASP A 267 34.02 -21.95 -45.44
CA ASP A 267 34.30 -23.35 -45.81
C ASP A 267 33.47 -24.36 -44.98
N ALA A 268 32.91 -23.94 -43.85
CA ALA A 268 31.91 -24.72 -43.12
C ALA A 268 30.52 -24.69 -43.78
N SER A 269 30.22 -23.67 -44.60
CA SER A 269 28.87 -23.37 -45.06
C SER A 269 28.52 -24.00 -46.42
N PRO A 270 27.25 -24.34 -46.67
CA PRO A 270 26.76 -24.69 -48.00
C PRO A 270 27.06 -23.59 -49.03
N ALA A 271 27.28 -23.96 -50.30
CA ALA A 271 27.75 -23.06 -51.35
C ALA A 271 26.93 -21.76 -51.50
N VAL A 272 25.60 -21.82 -51.36
CA VAL A 272 24.72 -20.64 -51.43
C VAL A 272 24.95 -19.66 -50.27
N ILE A 273 25.20 -20.18 -49.07
CA ILE A 273 25.53 -19.36 -47.88
C ILE A 273 26.98 -18.85 -47.99
N ALA A 274 27.91 -19.66 -48.52
CA ALA A 274 29.26 -19.21 -48.83
C ALA A 274 29.29 -18.08 -49.88
N GLU A 275 28.40 -18.09 -50.87
CA GLU A 275 28.25 -17.00 -51.85
C GLU A 275 27.61 -15.73 -51.24
N GLU A 276 26.67 -15.87 -50.29
CA GLU A 276 26.22 -14.73 -49.46
C GLU A 276 27.37 -14.14 -48.62
N ILE A 277 28.18 -14.99 -47.97
CA ILE A 277 29.37 -14.60 -47.21
C ILE A 277 30.37 -13.85 -48.10
N ASP A 278 30.71 -14.40 -49.27
CA ASP A 278 31.60 -13.76 -50.26
C ASP A 278 31.01 -12.43 -50.77
N GLY A 279 29.68 -12.34 -50.90
CA GLY A 279 28.95 -11.13 -51.31
C GLY A 279 29.03 -9.99 -50.28
N TYR A 280 28.82 -10.27 -48.99
CA TYR A 280 28.99 -9.27 -47.94
C TYR A 280 30.46 -8.91 -47.71
N ALA A 281 31.37 -9.89 -47.79
CA ALA A 281 32.81 -9.64 -47.77
C ALA A 281 33.25 -8.67 -48.88
N LYS A 282 32.76 -8.86 -50.11
CA LYS A 282 33.06 -7.97 -51.23
C LYS A 282 32.52 -6.54 -51.02
N LYS A 283 31.37 -6.38 -50.37
CA LYS A 283 30.82 -5.07 -49.97
C LYS A 283 31.66 -4.39 -48.88
N MET A 284 32.17 -5.16 -47.91
CA MET A 284 32.87 -4.66 -46.71
C MET A 284 34.42 -4.62 -46.82
N LYS A 285 34.99 -5.04 -47.97
CA LYS A 285 36.41 -4.87 -48.34
C LYS A 285 37.41 -5.49 -47.35
N ILE A 286 37.21 -6.79 -47.05
CA ILE A 286 37.84 -7.50 -45.92
C ILE A 286 39.34 -7.78 -46.10
N SER A 287 39.77 -8.22 -47.29
CA SER A 287 41.18 -8.49 -47.59
C SER A 287 42.02 -7.21 -47.55
N GLU A 288 41.35 -6.07 -47.73
CA GLU A 288 41.89 -4.75 -47.50
C GLU A 288 41.57 -4.23 -46.10
N MET A 289 41.67 -5.09 -45.08
CA MET A 289 41.47 -4.59 -43.73
C MET A 289 42.53 -3.58 -43.28
N SER A 290 43.86 -3.71 -43.20
CA SER A 290 44.59 -2.84 -42.21
C SER A 290 44.86 -1.29 -42.40
N GLY A 291 43.97 -0.39 -41.89
CA GLY A 291 44.17 1.03 -41.45
C GLY A 291 42.98 2.06 -41.24
N SER A 292 41.84 1.80 -40.52
CA SER A 292 40.67 2.74 -40.37
C SER A 292 39.69 2.45 -39.20
N THR A 293 38.57 3.20 -39.11
CA THR A 293 37.66 3.30 -37.94
C THR A 293 36.30 2.58 -38.09
N LEU A 294 35.47 2.65 -37.03
CA LEU A 294 34.14 2.01 -36.98
C LEU A 294 33.07 2.72 -37.83
N ASP A 295 32.85 4.02 -37.60
CA ASP A 295 31.76 4.76 -38.25
C ASP A 295 31.92 4.85 -39.77
N ASP A 296 33.17 4.98 -40.25
CA ASP A 296 33.58 4.91 -41.67
C ASP A 296 32.93 3.77 -42.46
N THR A 297 32.53 2.69 -41.77
CA THR A 297 32.09 1.43 -42.38
C THR A 297 30.87 0.79 -41.71
N PHE A 298 30.24 1.49 -40.76
CA PHE A 298 28.84 1.25 -40.35
C PHE A 298 27.89 2.31 -40.93
N GLY A 299 28.37 3.53 -41.19
CA GLY A 299 27.65 4.55 -41.96
C GLY A 299 27.27 4.09 -43.38
N THR A 300 27.96 3.07 -43.92
CA THR A 300 27.57 2.38 -45.16
C THR A 300 26.32 1.51 -45.03
N LEU A 301 25.58 1.52 -43.89
CA LEU A 301 24.45 0.63 -43.57
C LEU A 301 23.11 1.32 -43.08
N GLY A 302 23.09 2.49 -42.39
CA GLY A 302 21.94 3.47 -42.21
C GLY A 302 20.66 3.19 -41.33
N MET A 303 20.20 4.09 -40.39
CA MET A 303 19.32 3.76 -39.17
C MET A 303 18.18 4.85 -38.67
N ASN A 304 16.77 4.64 -38.50
CA ASN A 304 15.61 5.63 -38.02
C ASN A 304 14.02 5.23 -37.66
N ILE A 305 12.97 6.13 -37.29
CA ILE A 305 11.54 5.85 -36.61
C ILE A 305 10.19 6.86 -36.53
N GLN A 306 8.87 6.41 -36.22
CA GLN A 306 7.52 6.97 -35.51
C GLN A 306 6.08 7.61 -36.07
N SER A 307 4.82 7.54 -35.41
CA SER A 307 3.36 8.13 -35.76
C SER A 307 2.01 8.09 -34.78
N LYS A 308 0.70 8.63 -35.04
CA LYS A 308 -0.72 8.53 -34.27
C LYS A 308 -2.20 9.14 -34.79
N GLU A 309 -3.41 9.24 -34.04
CA GLU A 309 -4.97 9.19 -34.44
C GLU A 309 -6.25 10.15 -33.87
N THR A 310 -7.65 9.89 -33.94
CA THR A 310 -8.96 10.81 -34.00
C THR A 310 -10.48 10.57 -33.31
N THR A 311 -11.76 10.92 -33.83
CA THR A 311 -13.19 11.07 -33.09
C THR A 311 -14.70 11.23 -33.82
N ARG A 312 -15.99 11.19 -33.17
CA ARG A 312 -17.49 11.25 -33.72
C ARG A 312 -18.84 11.80 -32.92
N PHE A 313 -20.15 11.89 -33.48
CA PHE A 313 -21.55 12.46 -33.00
C PHE A 313 -23.02 11.85 -33.45
N ILE A 314 -24.24 12.30 -32.95
CA ILE A 314 -25.70 11.90 -33.30
C ILE A 314 -26.80 13.04 -33.45
N VAL A 315 -27.91 12.85 -34.24
CA VAL A 315 -29.08 13.81 -34.41
C VAL A 315 -30.49 13.17 -34.64
N LYS A 316 -31.59 13.83 -34.19
CA LYS A 316 -33.03 13.55 -34.51
C LYS A 316 -33.67 14.64 -35.40
N LEU A 317 -34.48 14.26 -36.40
CA LEU A 317 -35.25 15.17 -37.26
C LEU A 317 -36.73 15.27 -36.89
N LYS A 318 -37.38 16.42 -37.13
CA LYS A 318 -38.83 16.60 -36.92
C LYS A 318 -39.67 15.86 -37.98
N PRO A 319 -40.96 15.54 -37.72
CA PRO A 319 -41.83 14.88 -38.69
C PRO A 319 -41.87 15.56 -40.06
N GLY A 320 -41.68 14.78 -41.13
CA GLY A 320 -41.65 15.28 -42.51
C GLY A 320 -40.40 16.10 -42.87
N LYS A 321 -39.31 15.98 -42.11
CA LYS A 321 -38.00 16.59 -42.40
C LYS A 321 -36.98 15.56 -42.82
N THR A 322 -35.95 16.01 -43.54
CA THR A 322 -34.86 15.19 -44.10
C THR A 322 -33.50 15.86 -43.82
N VAL A 323 -32.40 15.13 -44.00
CA VAL A 323 -31.03 15.66 -43.83
C VAL A 323 -30.83 16.95 -44.65
N SER A 324 -31.29 16.96 -45.90
CA SER A 324 -31.25 18.11 -46.81
C SER A 324 -31.98 19.35 -46.27
N SER A 325 -32.96 19.18 -45.40
CA SER A 325 -33.68 20.29 -44.76
C SER A 325 -32.95 20.89 -43.55
N MET A 326 -31.86 20.28 -43.08
CA MET A 326 -31.06 20.79 -41.95
C MET A 326 -30.27 22.06 -42.31
N LYS A 327 -29.82 22.19 -43.56
CA LYS A 327 -29.07 23.34 -44.12
C LYS A 327 -27.86 23.80 -43.28
N ILE A 328 -27.03 22.87 -42.83
CA ILE A 328 -25.83 23.16 -42.04
C ILE A 328 -24.62 23.29 -42.98
N ALA A 329 -23.85 24.36 -42.84
CA ALA A 329 -22.63 24.56 -43.62
C ALA A 329 -21.49 23.66 -43.08
N GLY A 330 -20.97 22.77 -43.94
CA GLY A 330 -19.81 21.92 -43.68
C GLY A 330 -20.09 20.43 -43.76
N ILE A 331 -21.30 19.99 -43.39
CA ILE A 331 -21.70 18.57 -43.38
C ILE A 331 -22.13 18.13 -44.78
N GLN A 332 -21.48 17.12 -45.33
CA GLN A 332 -21.83 16.42 -46.57
C GLN A 332 -22.66 15.16 -46.30
N SER A 333 -23.19 14.54 -47.35
CA SER A 333 -23.91 13.26 -47.25
C SER A 333 -23.01 12.05 -46.94
N ALA A 334 -21.69 12.17 -47.08
CA ALA A 334 -20.72 11.15 -46.67
C ALA A 334 -20.49 11.16 -45.15
N ASP A 335 -20.56 12.33 -44.51
CA ASP A 335 -20.34 12.50 -43.08
C ASP A 335 -21.56 12.07 -42.23
N VAL A 336 -22.65 11.65 -42.89
CA VAL A 336 -23.97 11.41 -42.30
C VAL A 336 -24.46 9.99 -42.55
N GLU A 337 -24.32 9.16 -41.53
CA GLU A 337 -24.87 7.80 -41.46
C GLU A 337 -26.35 7.83 -41.00
N ARG A 338 -27.20 6.95 -41.53
CA ARG A 338 -28.63 6.87 -41.16
C ARG A 338 -28.85 5.89 -40.02
N LEU A 339 -29.50 6.33 -38.94
CA LEU A 339 -29.95 5.43 -37.87
C LEU A 339 -31.34 4.88 -38.19
N PRO A 340 -31.55 3.56 -38.31
CA PRO A 340 -32.85 2.94 -38.57
C PRO A 340 -33.71 2.83 -37.30
N LEU A 341 -33.90 3.97 -36.61
CA LEU A 341 -34.74 4.11 -35.42
C LEU A 341 -36.03 4.86 -35.78
N GLY A 342 -37.17 4.45 -35.22
CA GLY A 342 -38.47 5.08 -35.52
C GLY A 342 -38.93 4.83 -36.96
N LYS A 343 -39.48 5.87 -37.63
CA LYS A 343 -39.80 5.80 -39.06
C LYS A 343 -38.55 6.08 -39.89
N ALA A 344 -38.44 5.46 -41.06
CA ALA A 344 -37.25 5.57 -41.91
C ALA A 344 -36.90 7.04 -42.22
N GLY A 345 -35.74 7.49 -41.72
CA GLY A 345 -35.27 8.88 -41.84
C GLY A 345 -35.43 9.75 -40.60
N ASP A 346 -35.99 9.24 -39.49
CA ASP A 346 -36.20 10.00 -38.25
C ASP A 346 -34.89 10.39 -37.52
N PHE A 347 -33.79 9.64 -37.68
CA PHE A 347 -32.52 9.77 -36.94
C PHE A 347 -31.29 9.60 -37.85
N ILE A 348 -30.16 10.23 -37.47
CA ILE A 348 -28.86 10.16 -38.17
C ILE A 348 -27.66 10.27 -37.20
N VAL A 349 -26.47 9.91 -37.68
CA VAL A 349 -25.14 10.08 -37.06
C VAL A 349 -24.36 11.16 -37.82
N VAL A 350 -23.39 11.82 -37.17
CA VAL A 350 -22.45 12.75 -37.82
C VAL A 350 -21.01 12.47 -37.36
N THR A 351 -20.04 12.45 -38.26
CA THR A 351 -18.62 12.16 -37.97
C THR A 351 -17.75 13.43 -37.99
N GLU A 352 -16.65 13.47 -37.22
CA GLU A 352 -15.65 14.55 -37.24
C GLU A 352 -14.39 14.07 -37.98
N ASP A 353 -14.38 14.21 -39.31
CA ASP A 353 -13.13 14.15 -40.07
C ASP A 353 -12.39 15.50 -39.91
N PRO A 354 -11.12 15.51 -39.48
CA PRO A 354 -10.37 16.75 -39.22
C PRO A 354 -10.14 17.62 -40.46
N THR A 355 -10.35 17.12 -41.68
CA THR A 355 -10.32 17.91 -42.92
C THR A 355 -11.55 18.82 -43.08
N VAL A 356 -12.64 18.59 -42.32
CA VAL A 356 -13.92 19.33 -42.43
C VAL A 356 -13.86 20.68 -41.70
N LYS A 357 -13.04 21.58 -42.25
CA LYS A 357 -13.08 23.05 -42.03
C LYS A 357 -12.99 23.54 -40.57
N GLY A 358 -12.30 22.81 -39.70
CA GLY A 358 -11.79 23.32 -38.43
C GLY A 358 -12.83 23.79 -37.41
N GLN A 359 -14.09 23.35 -37.51
CA GLN A 359 -15.07 23.56 -36.44
C GLN A 359 -14.82 22.54 -35.34
N SER A 360 -14.52 23.00 -34.12
CA SER A 360 -14.47 22.09 -32.97
C SER A 360 -15.80 21.37 -32.78
N ALA A 361 -15.75 20.12 -32.31
CA ALA A 361 -16.90 19.32 -31.87
C ALA A 361 -18.04 20.12 -31.18
N SER A 362 -17.71 21.08 -30.31
CA SER A 362 -18.69 21.94 -29.63
C SER A 362 -19.46 22.88 -30.58
N ALA A 363 -18.75 23.50 -31.53
CA ALA A 363 -19.35 24.36 -32.55
C ALA A 363 -20.22 23.56 -33.53
N LEU A 364 -19.78 22.37 -33.93
CA LEU A 364 -20.55 21.46 -34.78
C LEU A 364 -21.90 21.09 -34.11
N LYS A 365 -21.86 20.65 -32.84
CA LYS A 365 -23.08 20.35 -32.06
C LYS A 365 -24.04 21.55 -31.98
N GLN A 366 -23.51 22.75 -31.71
CA GLN A 366 -24.34 23.96 -31.61
C GLN A 366 -24.96 24.36 -32.96
N SER A 367 -24.24 24.18 -34.07
CA SER A 367 -24.75 24.44 -35.42
C SER A 367 -25.89 23.48 -35.79
N ILE A 368 -25.77 22.20 -35.44
CA ILE A 368 -26.85 21.21 -35.64
C ILE A 368 -28.09 21.57 -34.82
N GLY A 369 -27.92 21.87 -33.52
CA GLY A 369 -29.04 22.16 -32.61
C GLY A 369 -29.84 23.43 -32.93
N ARG A 370 -29.32 24.32 -33.79
CA ARG A 370 -30.01 25.53 -34.26
C ARG A 370 -30.92 25.30 -35.47
N SER A 371 -30.83 24.15 -36.14
CA SER A 371 -31.60 23.91 -37.36
C SER A 371 -33.09 23.73 -37.08
N SER A 372 -33.95 24.43 -37.84
CA SER A 372 -35.41 24.33 -37.68
C SER A 372 -35.95 22.93 -38.00
N ALA A 373 -35.24 22.14 -38.79
CA ALA A 373 -35.56 20.75 -39.12
C ALA A 373 -35.17 19.73 -38.03
N VAL A 374 -34.23 20.07 -37.15
CA VAL A 374 -33.74 19.21 -36.07
C VAL A 374 -34.71 19.27 -34.88
N GLU A 375 -34.96 18.13 -34.25
CA GLU A 375 -35.75 18.03 -33.02
C GLU A 375 -34.84 18.08 -31.79
N TYR A 376 -33.74 17.33 -31.82
CA TYR A 376 -32.62 17.44 -30.89
C TYR A 376 -31.31 16.91 -31.49
N VAL A 377 -30.19 17.24 -30.84
CA VAL A 377 -28.83 16.78 -31.18
C VAL A 377 -28.09 16.34 -29.91
N GLU A 378 -27.40 15.21 -29.98
CA GLU A 378 -26.58 14.71 -28.88
C GLU A 378 -25.20 14.25 -29.37
N LYS A 379 -24.26 14.10 -28.43
CA LYS A 379 -23.04 13.36 -28.75
C LYS A 379 -23.38 11.88 -28.63
N ILE A 380 -22.73 11.00 -29.40
CA ILE A 380 -22.75 9.57 -29.09
C ILE A 380 -22.27 9.41 -27.63
N GLN A 381 -23.13 8.83 -26.80
CA GLN A 381 -22.83 8.52 -25.41
C GLN A 381 -22.65 7.00 -25.29
N THR A 382 -21.49 6.56 -24.81
CA THR A 382 -21.26 5.16 -24.49
C THR A 382 -21.97 4.83 -23.18
N TYR A 383 -23.06 4.08 -23.25
CA TYR A 383 -23.69 3.49 -22.08
C TYR A 383 -22.99 2.19 -21.70
N LYS A 384 -22.73 1.98 -20.41
CA LYS A 384 -22.15 0.73 -19.87
C LYS A 384 -23.03 0.15 -18.76
N ALA A 385 -23.29 -1.15 -18.84
CA ALA A 385 -23.73 -2.01 -17.77
C ALA A 385 -22.77 -3.20 -17.75
N THR A 386 -21.72 -3.08 -16.93
CA THR A 386 -20.47 -3.84 -17.09
C THR A 386 -19.88 -4.10 -15.71
N SER A 387 -19.87 -5.36 -15.27
CA SER A 387 -18.93 -5.86 -14.27
C SER A 387 -17.89 -6.66 -15.03
N ASP A 388 -16.63 -6.34 -14.83
CA ASP A 388 -15.54 -6.93 -15.60
C ASP A 388 -15.45 -8.45 -15.37
N ILE A 389 -15.02 -9.19 -16.39
CA ILE A 389 -15.37 -10.62 -16.54
C ILE A 389 -14.95 -11.48 -15.34
N ASN A 390 -13.85 -11.15 -14.66
CA ASN A 390 -13.34 -11.89 -13.51
C ASN A 390 -13.61 -11.22 -12.14
N PHE A 391 -14.47 -10.18 -12.07
CA PHE A 391 -14.78 -9.46 -10.83
C PHE A 391 -15.41 -10.34 -9.73
N ASP A 392 -16.13 -11.41 -10.08
CA ASP A 392 -16.70 -12.38 -9.12
C ASP A 392 -15.65 -13.30 -8.46
N TYR A 393 -14.41 -13.29 -8.95
CA TYR A 393 -13.27 -13.97 -8.31
C TYR A 393 -12.52 -13.06 -7.31
N GLN A 394 -12.71 -11.73 -7.39
CA GLN A 394 -11.98 -10.75 -6.57
C GLN A 394 -12.63 -10.48 -5.19
N TRP A 395 -12.62 -11.47 -4.30
CA TRP A 395 -13.25 -11.39 -2.98
C TRP A 395 -12.79 -10.23 -2.09
N ALA A 396 -11.54 -9.77 -2.29
CA ALA A 396 -10.99 -8.64 -1.58
C ALA A 396 -11.79 -7.33 -1.79
N ILE A 397 -12.49 -7.20 -2.92
CA ILE A 397 -13.21 -5.98 -3.31
C ILE A 397 -14.71 -6.18 -3.59
N ASN A 398 -15.13 -7.41 -3.93
CA ASN A 398 -16.51 -7.80 -4.25
C ASN A 398 -17.17 -8.59 -3.10
N LYS A 399 -18.41 -8.24 -2.70
CA LYS A 399 -19.17 -9.00 -1.67
C LYS A 399 -19.96 -10.19 -2.23
N LYS A 400 -19.99 -10.39 -3.55
CA LYS A 400 -20.61 -11.53 -4.23
C LYS A 400 -19.52 -12.30 -4.97
N THR A 401 -19.18 -13.48 -4.47
CA THR A 401 -17.96 -14.18 -4.87
C THR A 401 -18.24 -15.63 -5.17
N VAL A 402 -17.35 -16.26 -5.95
CA VAL A 402 -17.36 -17.74 -6.10
C VAL A 402 -16.98 -18.46 -4.80
N PHE A 403 -16.28 -17.78 -3.89
CA PHE A 403 -15.92 -18.30 -2.57
C PHE A 403 -17.03 -18.04 -1.53
N GLU A 404 -17.22 -19.01 -0.63
CA GLU A 404 -17.83 -18.74 0.67
C GLU A 404 -16.93 -17.80 1.49
N GLN A 405 -17.51 -16.74 2.03
CA GLN A 405 -16.82 -15.72 2.82
C GLN A 405 -17.70 -15.16 3.93
N PHE A 406 -17.10 -14.75 5.04
CA PHE A 406 -17.84 -14.08 6.11
C PHE A 406 -18.27 -12.64 5.70
N PRO A 407 -19.32 -12.07 6.32
CA PRO A 407 -19.76 -10.71 5.97
C PRO A 407 -18.69 -9.64 6.23
N ASN A 408 -18.28 -8.95 5.16
CA ASN A 408 -17.33 -7.83 5.17
C ASN A 408 -15.84 -8.20 5.40
N VAL A 409 -15.40 -9.38 4.94
CA VAL A 409 -13.96 -9.72 4.99
C VAL A 409 -13.10 -8.86 4.06
N GLY A 410 -13.58 -8.49 2.87
CA GLY A 410 -12.87 -7.59 1.94
C GLY A 410 -12.67 -6.14 2.43
N ILE A 411 -12.00 -5.31 1.63
CA ILE A 411 -11.48 -3.97 1.99
C ILE A 411 -12.50 -2.83 1.88
N GLY A 412 -13.78 -3.14 1.62
CA GLY A 412 -14.87 -2.16 1.54
C GLY A 412 -14.97 -1.38 0.22
N PHE A 413 -14.36 -1.87 -0.85
CA PHE A 413 -14.29 -1.21 -2.16
C PHE A 413 -15.67 -0.83 -2.75
N GLU A 414 -16.67 -1.72 -2.70
CA GLU A 414 -18.04 -1.38 -3.12
C GLU A 414 -18.60 -0.12 -2.46
N GLU A 415 -18.39 0.04 -1.15
CA GLU A 415 -18.91 1.18 -0.39
C GLU A 415 -18.16 2.45 -0.75
N PHE A 416 -16.84 2.34 -0.97
CA PHE A 416 -16.02 3.41 -1.54
C PHE A 416 -16.53 3.83 -2.94
N GLN A 417 -16.77 2.89 -3.86
CA GLN A 417 -17.33 3.18 -5.19
C GLN A 417 -18.72 3.87 -5.08
N LYS A 418 -19.63 3.34 -4.26
CA LYS A 418 -20.95 3.94 -4.00
C LYS A 418 -20.84 5.36 -3.42
N ARG A 419 -19.81 5.63 -2.60
CA ARG A 419 -19.53 6.94 -1.99
C ARG A 419 -18.83 7.93 -2.94
N PHE A 420 -18.08 7.46 -3.93
CA PHE A 420 -17.27 8.28 -4.85
C PHE A 420 -17.72 8.27 -6.31
N SER A 421 -18.79 7.57 -6.66
CA SER A 421 -19.45 7.68 -7.97
C SER A 421 -19.64 9.14 -8.39
N GLY A 422 -19.21 9.47 -9.61
CA GLY A 422 -19.21 10.84 -10.16
C GLY A 422 -18.13 11.80 -9.64
N LYS A 423 -17.23 11.37 -8.73
CA LYS A 423 -16.15 12.22 -8.19
C LYS A 423 -14.79 11.77 -8.70
N LYS A 424 -14.09 12.64 -9.43
CA LYS A 424 -12.71 12.38 -9.87
C LYS A 424 -11.73 12.57 -8.70
N LEU A 425 -10.94 11.54 -8.40
CA LEU A 425 -9.79 11.64 -7.51
C LEU A 425 -8.63 12.37 -8.21
N ALA A 426 -7.78 13.05 -7.44
CA ALA A 426 -6.53 13.60 -8.00
C ALA A 426 -5.59 12.44 -8.41
N PRO A 427 -4.92 12.51 -9.58
CA PRO A 427 -3.93 11.50 -9.97
C PRO A 427 -2.81 11.37 -8.96
N VAL A 428 -2.41 10.12 -8.67
CA VAL A 428 -1.33 9.79 -7.73
C VAL A 428 -0.40 8.77 -8.36
N LYS A 429 0.88 9.11 -8.50
CA LYS A 429 1.91 8.17 -8.95
C LYS A 429 2.28 7.23 -7.78
N ILE A 430 2.14 5.92 -8.02
CA ILE A 430 2.51 4.84 -7.10
C ILE A 430 3.62 4.03 -7.76
N ALA A 431 4.76 3.88 -7.10
CA ALA A 431 5.81 3.00 -7.62
C ALA A 431 5.55 1.55 -7.21
N VAL A 432 5.79 0.63 -8.14
CA VAL A 432 5.82 -0.81 -7.91
C VAL A 432 7.28 -1.22 -8.08
N ILE A 433 7.95 -1.53 -6.96
CA ILE A 433 9.36 -1.95 -6.90
C ILE A 433 9.35 -3.49 -6.78
N ASP A 434 9.54 -4.16 -7.91
CA ASP A 434 9.10 -5.56 -8.08
C ASP A 434 9.77 -6.24 -9.31
N THR A 435 9.18 -7.28 -9.88
CA THR A 435 9.68 -7.97 -11.10
C THR A 435 9.44 -7.22 -12.41
N GLY A 436 8.69 -6.13 -12.40
CA GLY A 436 8.27 -5.38 -13.60
C GLY A 436 6.75 -5.20 -13.64
N VAL A 437 6.23 -4.67 -14.74
CA VAL A 437 4.78 -4.60 -15.02
C VAL A 437 4.53 -4.72 -16.53
N ASP A 438 3.79 -5.74 -16.97
CA ASP A 438 3.37 -5.81 -18.37
C ASP A 438 2.25 -4.79 -18.68
N TYR A 439 2.65 -3.65 -19.23
CA TYR A 439 1.76 -2.57 -19.64
C TYR A 439 1.00 -2.84 -20.96
N ARG A 440 1.28 -3.95 -21.65
CA ARG A 440 0.60 -4.33 -22.91
C ARG A 440 -0.84 -4.77 -22.64
N LEU A 441 -1.09 -5.33 -21.46
CA LEU A 441 -2.38 -5.83 -20.97
C LEU A 441 -3.45 -4.73 -20.91
N LYS A 442 -4.66 -5.05 -21.40
CA LYS A 442 -5.75 -4.09 -21.61
C LYS A 442 -6.22 -3.36 -20.35
N ASP A 443 -6.13 -4.03 -19.20
CA ASP A 443 -6.45 -3.45 -17.89
C ASP A 443 -5.44 -2.37 -17.43
N LEU A 444 -4.19 -2.48 -17.88
CA LEU A 444 -3.05 -1.65 -17.46
C LEU A 444 -2.68 -0.58 -18.51
N GLN A 445 -3.19 -0.67 -19.74
CA GLN A 445 -3.04 0.36 -20.76
C GLN A 445 -3.45 1.75 -20.24
N GLY A 446 -2.56 2.73 -20.36
CA GLY A 446 -2.78 4.09 -19.86
C GLY A 446 -2.74 4.25 -18.33
N LYS A 447 -2.50 3.17 -17.58
CA LYS A 447 -2.22 3.21 -16.12
C LYS A 447 -0.73 3.29 -15.82
N VAL A 448 0.12 2.73 -16.67
CA VAL A 448 1.57 2.61 -16.46
C VAL A 448 2.32 3.81 -17.05
N ASP A 449 3.30 4.33 -16.32
CA ASP A 449 4.17 5.46 -16.68
C ASP A 449 5.40 4.99 -17.47
N ILE A 450 5.16 4.38 -18.63
CA ILE A 450 6.17 3.75 -19.50
C ILE A 450 7.32 4.74 -19.83
N ALA A 451 6.99 6.03 -19.99
CA ALA A 451 7.98 7.08 -20.27
C ALA A 451 8.97 7.37 -19.13
N ASN A 452 8.76 6.80 -17.94
CA ASN A 452 9.63 6.88 -16.76
C ASN A 452 9.87 5.48 -16.14
N GLU A 453 9.71 4.40 -16.92
CA GLU A 453 10.01 3.06 -16.42
C GLU A 453 11.50 2.88 -16.11
N LYS A 454 11.84 1.95 -15.21
CA LYS A 454 13.24 1.67 -14.91
C LYS A 454 13.51 0.22 -14.53
N ASN A 455 14.48 -0.37 -15.22
CA ASN A 455 15.14 -1.60 -14.83
C ASN A 455 16.34 -1.31 -13.90
N TYR A 456 16.61 -2.20 -12.95
CA TYR A 456 17.82 -2.25 -12.10
C TYR A 456 18.35 -3.68 -11.89
N VAL A 457 17.74 -4.70 -12.53
CA VAL A 457 18.28 -6.07 -12.59
C VAL A 457 19.51 -6.13 -13.50
N SER A 458 19.53 -5.30 -14.54
CA SER A 458 20.76 -4.93 -15.25
C SER A 458 21.61 -4.01 -14.35
N VAL A 459 22.92 -4.26 -14.28
CA VAL A 459 23.87 -3.53 -13.40
C VAL A 459 23.95 -2.02 -13.71
N ASN A 460 23.63 -1.60 -14.95
CA ASN A 460 23.49 -0.18 -15.33
C ASN A 460 22.04 0.34 -15.21
N GLY A 461 21.10 -0.58 -15.03
CA GLY A 461 19.67 -0.39 -15.23
C GLY A 461 19.26 -0.22 -16.69
N ASP A 462 19.95 -0.88 -17.62
CA ASP A 462 19.58 -0.92 -19.04
C ASP A 462 18.42 -1.91 -19.27
N GLY A 463 17.46 -1.56 -20.13
CA GLY A 463 16.26 -2.34 -20.44
C GLY A 463 14.96 -1.66 -20.00
N ASP A 464 13.84 -2.12 -20.56
CA ASP A 464 12.49 -1.78 -20.10
C ASP A 464 12.17 -2.43 -18.74
N ALA A 465 11.00 -2.11 -18.17
CA ALA A 465 10.48 -2.72 -16.95
C ALA A 465 9.30 -3.66 -17.23
N ILE A 466 9.25 -4.31 -18.41
CA ILE A 466 8.29 -5.39 -18.67
C ILE A 466 8.60 -6.54 -17.70
N ASP A 467 7.53 -7.22 -17.28
CA ASP A 467 7.59 -8.31 -16.33
C ASP A 467 7.89 -9.64 -17.02
N ASP A 468 8.94 -10.32 -16.56
CA ASP A 468 9.44 -11.61 -17.04
C ASP A 468 9.20 -12.75 -16.02
N ASN A 469 8.48 -12.46 -14.94
CA ASN A 469 8.12 -13.40 -13.86
C ASN A 469 6.59 -13.46 -13.64
N GLY A 470 5.95 -12.30 -13.53
CA GLY A 470 4.50 -12.13 -13.40
C GLY A 470 4.01 -11.56 -12.07
N HIS A 471 4.82 -11.67 -11.01
CA HIS A 471 4.48 -11.18 -9.67
C HIS A 471 4.21 -9.67 -9.63
N GLY A 472 5.06 -8.84 -10.26
CA GLY A 472 4.92 -7.39 -10.29
C GLY A 472 3.71 -6.90 -11.09
N THR A 473 3.35 -7.60 -12.17
CA THR A 473 2.11 -7.37 -12.94
C THR A 473 0.87 -7.68 -12.10
N HIS A 474 0.91 -8.78 -11.33
CA HIS A 474 -0.16 -9.16 -10.42
C HIS A 474 -0.35 -8.12 -9.30
N VAL A 475 0.75 -7.63 -8.72
CA VAL A 475 0.77 -6.54 -7.73
C VAL A 475 0.23 -5.22 -8.31
N ALA A 476 0.62 -4.86 -9.54
CA ALA A 476 0.15 -3.66 -10.21
C ALA A 476 -1.35 -3.72 -10.59
N GLY A 477 -1.84 -4.91 -10.98
CA GLY A 477 -3.25 -5.18 -11.27
C GLY A 477 -4.17 -4.82 -10.10
N VAL A 478 -3.88 -5.36 -8.91
CA VAL A 478 -4.61 -5.06 -7.65
C VAL A 478 -4.69 -3.55 -7.38
N ILE A 479 -3.62 -2.81 -7.63
CA ILE A 479 -3.58 -1.36 -7.38
C ILE A 479 -4.43 -0.58 -8.41
N ALA A 480 -4.23 -0.83 -9.71
CA ALA A 480 -4.53 0.15 -10.74
C ALA A 480 -5.37 -0.33 -11.94
N ALA A 481 -5.61 -1.63 -12.13
CA ALA A 481 -6.38 -2.19 -13.26
C ALA A 481 -7.69 -1.42 -13.54
N THR A 482 -8.01 -1.19 -14.81
CA THR A 482 -9.08 -0.27 -15.24
C THR A 482 -10.46 -0.83 -14.96
N ILE A 483 -11.23 -0.23 -14.03
CA ILE A 483 -12.59 -0.73 -13.77
C ILE A 483 -13.56 -0.46 -14.93
N ASN A 484 -14.54 -1.35 -15.06
CA ASN A 484 -15.65 -1.26 -15.99
C ASN A 484 -15.17 -1.08 -17.44
N ASN A 485 -14.03 -1.70 -17.80
CA ASN A 485 -13.50 -1.73 -19.16
C ASN A 485 -14.08 -2.90 -19.98
N ASP A 486 -14.70 -3.89 -19.32
CA ASP A 486 -15.18 -5.21 -19.80
C ASP A 486 -14.12 -6.34 -19.77
N TYR A 487 -12.87 -6.05 -19.44
CA TYR A 487 -11.73 -6.99 -19.45
C TYR A 487 -11.31 -7.39 -18.04
N GLY A 488 -10.74 -8.59 -17.89
CA GLY A 488 -10.00 -8.97 -16.68
C GLY A 488 -10.66 -8.59 -15.36
N ILE A 489 -10.06 -7.64 -14.65
CA ILE A 489 -10.27 -7.37 -13.23
C ILE A 489 -10.46 -5.88 -12.90
N GLN A 490 -10.96 -5.60 -11.69
CA GLN A 490 -11.02 -4.25 -11.13
C GLN A 490 -9.84 -3.95 -10.19
N GLY A 491 -9.11 -2.87 -10.47
CA GLY A 491 -8.09 -2.31 -9.59
C GLY A 491 -8.68 -1.34 -8.56
N ILE A 492 -8.07 -1.27 -7.37
CA ILE A 492 -8.63 -0.54 -6.23
C ILE A 492 -8.64 0.98 -6.44
N HIS A 493 -7.59 1.56 -7.03
CA HIS A 493 -7.39 3.00 -7.10
C HIS A 493 -7.41 3.52 -8.55
N GLN A 494 -8.58 3.95 -8.99
CA GLN A 494 -8.82 4.41 -10.38
C GLN A 494 -8.19 5.75 -10.79
N SER A 495 -7.34 6.32 -9.95
CA SER A 495 -6.48 7.46 -10.33
C SER A 495 -5.03 7.26 -9.91
N ALA A 496 -4.65 6.01 -9.60
CA ALA A 496 -3.26 5.60 -9.58
C ALA A 496 -2.67 5.68 -10.99
N GLN A 497 -1.42 6.13 -11.07
CA GLN A 497 -0.52 5.88 -12.19
C GLN A 497 0.62 5.01 -11.65
N ILE A 498 0.87 3.85 -12.26
CA ILE A 498 1.94 2.94 -11.85
C ILE A 498 3.26 3.43 -12.44
N LEU A 499 4.28 3.59 -11.59
CA LEU A 499 5.67 3.73 -11.99
C LEU A 499 6.35 2.36 -11.83
N PRO A 500 6.60 1.62 -12.92
CA PRO A 500 7.19 0.28 -12.84
C PRO A 500 8.69 0.40 -12.63
N ILE A 501 9.21 -0.28 -11.60
CA ILE A 501 10.63 -0.30 -11.27
C ILE A 501 11.04 -1.76 -11.06
N LYS A 502 11.60 -2.36 -12.10
CA LYS A 502 12.05 -3.75 -12.12
C LYS A 502 13.36 -3.89 -11.36
N VAL A 503 13.30 -4.41 -10.13
CA VAL A 503 14.46 -4.71 -9.27
C VAL A 503 14.64 -6.20 -9.00
N LEU A 504 13.62 -7.02 -9.34
CA LEU A 504 13.64 -8.48 -9.24
C LEU A 504 13.75 -9.10 -10.64
N ASN A 505 14.54 -10.17 -10.78
CA ASN A 505 14.75 -10.92 -12.01
C ASN A 505 13.57 -11.87 -12.35
N ALA A 506 13.69 -12.66 -13.41
CA ALA A 506 12.68 -13.63 -13.84
C ALA A 506 12.36 -14.73 -12.79
N ASN A 507 13.25 -14.96 -11.82
CA ASN A 507 13.06 -15.88 -10.69
C ASN A 507 12.44 -15.19 -9.46
N GLY A 508 12.22 -13.87 -9.48
CA GLY A 508 11.80 -13.07 -8.32
C GLY A 508 12.94 -12.63 -7.40
N GLU A 509 14.21 -12.84 -7.76
CA GLU A 509 15.38 -12.50 -6.95
C GLU A 509 15.91 -11.10 -7.27
N GLY A 510 16.39 -10.33 -6.27
CA GLY A 510 16.95 -9.00 -6.52
C GLY A 510 17.96 -8.53 -5.47
N GLU A 511 18.85 -7.63 -5.89
CA GLU A 511 19.99 -7.17 -5.08
C GLU A 511 19.67 -5.92 -4.25
N THR A 512 20.33 -5.79 -3.08
CA THR A 512 20.04 -4.77 -2.07
C THR A 512 20.24 -3.33 -2.56
N ASP A 513 21.20 -3.11 -3.45
CA ASP A 513 21.50 -1.82 -4.06
C ASP A 513 20.55 -1.51 -5.22
N ALA A 514 20.18 -2.49 -6.06
CA ALA A 514 19.13 -2.37 -7.06
C ALA A 514 17.80 -1.93 -6.42
N ILE A 515 17.41 -2.55 -5.31
CA ILE A 515 16.21 -2.17 -4.53
C ILE A 515 16.37 -0.75 -3.93
N ALA A 516 17.54 -0.41 -3.38
CA ALA A 516 17.80 0.92 -2.83
C ALA A 516 17.77 2.04 -3.89
N LEU A 517 18.34 1.79 -5.07
CA LEU A 517 18.26 2.66 -6.25
C LEU A 517 16.83 2.80 -6.75
N GLY A 518 16.05 1.72 -6.74
CA GLY A 518 14.62 1.75 -7.06
C GLY A 518 13.81 2.65 -6.12
N ILE A 519 14.05 2.58 -4.81
CA ILE A 519 13.40 3.48 -3.81
C ILE A 519 13.76 4.92 -4.12
N LYS A 520 15.05 5.22 -4.37
CA LYS A 520 15.50 6.58 -4.71
C LYS A 520 14.84 7.09 -6.00
N TYR A 521 14.85 6.27 -7.05
CA TYR A 521 14.28 6.58 -8.36
C TYR A 521 12.79 6.88 -8.26
N ALA A 522 12.03 6.09 -7.49
CA ALA A 522 10.61 6.33 -7.23
C ALA A 522 10.34 7.71 -6.62
N VAL A 523 11.13 8.09 -5.61
CA VAL A 523 11.04 9.40 -4.93
C VAL A 523 11.33 10.53 -5.91
N ASP A 524 12.46 10.43 -6.62
CA ASP A 524 12.93 11.44 -7.59
C ASP A 524 11.92 11.66 -8.73
N HIS A 525 11.35 10.58 -9.28
CA HIS A 525 10.39 10.61 -10.40
C HIS A 525 8.95 10.83 -9.94
N GLY A 526 8.77 11.29 -8.69
CA GLY A 526 7.54 11.92 -8.22
C GLY A 526 6.50 10.96 -7.67
N ALA A 527 6.84 9.72 -7.31
CA ALA A 527 5.93 8.83 -6.58
C ALA A 527 5.45 9.48 -5.26
N LYS A 528 4.29 9.04 -4.78
CA LYS A 528 3.70 9.49 -3.49
C LYS A 528 3.42 8.32 -2.55
N VAL A 529 3.30 7.12 -3.12
CA VAL A 529 3.34 5.83 -2.44
C VAL A 529 4.34 4.93 -3.18
N ILE A 530 5.02 4.06 -2.47
CA ILE A 530 5.86 2.97 -3.00
C ILE A 530 5.30 1.67 -2.43
N ASN A 531 5.03 0.69 -3.30
CA ASN A 531 4.75 -0.68 -2.92
C ASN A 531 6.02 -1.53 -3.07
N MET A 532 6.34 -2.30 -2.04
CA MET A 532 7.44 -3.26 -2.00
C MET A 532 6.90 -4.63 -1.58
N SER A 533 6.42 -5.41 -2.54
CA SER A 533 5.90 -6.77 -2.29
C SER A 533 7.03 -7.80 -2.21
N LEU A 534 8.11 -7.45 -1.51
CA LEU A 534 9.36 -8.18 -1.39
C LEU A 534 9.89 -8.12 0.05
N GLY A 535 10.77 -9.06 0.42
CA GLY A 535 11.38 -9.14 1.74
C GLY A 535 12.76 -9.79 1.72
N GLY A 536 13.49 -9.63 2.82
CA GLY A 536 14.84 -10.18 3.01
C GLY A 536 15.44 -9.76 4.36
N GLY A 537 16.77 -9.89 4.47
CA GLY A 537 17.52 -9.51 5.67
C GLY A 537 17.66 -7.99 5.86
N GLU A 538 18.02 -7.56 7.07
CA GLU A 538 18.21 -6.14 7.38
C GLU A 538 19.29 -5.48 6.53
N SER A 539 18.98 -4.31 5.97
CA SER A 539 19.94 -3.49 5.21
C SER A 539 19.93 -2.04 5.65
N ARG A 540 21.08 -1.55 6.13
CA ARG A 540 21.27 -0.13 6.48
C ARG A 540 21.14 0.80 5.27
N THR A 541 21.57 0.33 4.09
CA THR A 541 21.46 1.09 2.82
C THR A 541 20.00 1.28 2.43
N MET A 542 19.21 0.21 2.49
CA MET A 542 17.76 0.30 2.27
C MET A 542 17.08 1.12 3.38
N ALA A 543 17.41 0.92 4.66
CA ALA A 543 16.82 1.72 5.74
C ALA A 543 17.07 3.23 5.58
N TYR A 544 18.26 3.61 5.08
CA TYR A 544 18.57 4.99 4.72
C TYR A 544 17.74 5.49 3.53
N MET A 545 17.45 4.65 2.52
CA MET A 545 16.54 4.99 1.42
C MET A 545 15.05 5.01 1.82
N MET A 546 14.63 4.16 2.74
CA MET A 546 13.29 4.20 3.35
C MET A 546 13.09 5.51 4.12
N LYS A 547 14.11 5.94 4.88
CA LYS A 547 14.13 7.28 5.49
C LYS A 547 14.11 8.39 4.44
N TYR A 548 14.89 8.27 3.37
CA TYR A 548 14.91 9.25 2.28
C TYR A 548 13.52 9.43 1.66
N ALA A 549 12.78 8.35 1.40
CA ALA A 549 11.40 8.40 0.94
C ALA A 549 10.48 9.11 1.95
N ALA A 550 10.59 8.79 3.24
CA ALA A 550 9.79 9.42 4.29
C ALA A 550 10.09 10.93 4.46
N ASP A 551 11.36 11.34 4.39
CA ASP A 551 11.80 12.74 4.44
C ASP A 551 11.22 13.55 3.25
N HIS A 552 11.08 12.93 2.07
CA HIS A 552 10.44 13.52 0.89
C HIS A 552 8.90 13.36 0.89
N GLY A 553 8.32 12.85 1.99
CA GLY A 553 6.87 12.71 2.17
C GLY A 553 6.23 11.56 1.38
N VAL A 554 7.03 10.65 0.83
CA VAL A 554 6.59 9.44 0.12
C VAL A 554 6.31 8.33 1.13
N THR A 555 5.18 7.65 0.99
CA THR A 555 4.79 6.56 1.90
C THR A 555 5.25 5.23 1.34
N VAL A 556 6.02 4.44 2.09
CA VAL A 556 6.37 3.07 1.66
C VAL A 556 5.43 2.08 2.34
N VAL A 557 5.02 1.05 1.60
CA VAL A 557 4.18 -0.06 2.06
C VAL A 557 4.90 -1.35 1.66
N ALA A 558 5.04 -2.29 2.61
CA ALA A 558 5.81 -3.50 2.39
C ALA A 558 5.17 -4.75 3.02
N ALA A 559 5.41 -5.90 2.39
CA ALA A 559 4.93 -7.22 2.81
C ALA A 559 5.69 -7.75 4.04
N SER A 560 4.99 -8.34 5.03
CA SER A 560 5.63 -8.75 6.29
C SER A 560 6.45 -10.05 6.22
N GLY A 561 6.22 -10.92 5.25
CA GLY A 561 6.87 -12.25 5.11
C GLY A 561 5.85 -13.40 5.09
N ASN A 562 6.29 -14.58 4.62
CA ASN A 562 5.41 -15.72 4.28
C ASN A 562 5.82 -17.05 4.96
N ASP A 563 6.56 -16.94 6.07
CA ASP A 563 7.28 -18.03 6.75
C ASP A 563 6.57 -18.50 8.04
N TYR A 564 5.46 -17.85 8.41
CA TYR A 564 4.79 -17.95 9.72
C TYR A 564 5.72 -17.58 10.91
N ASP A 565 6.68 -16.68 10.69
CA ASP A 565 7.60 -16.22 11.74
C ASP A 565 6.95 -15.11 12.60
N MET A 566 7.33 -15.06 13.88
CA MET A 566 7.07 -13.94 14.80
C MET A 566 7.98 -12.72 14.56
N MET A 567 8.85 -12.79 13.55
CA MET A 567 9.65 -11.68 13.05
C MET A 567 9.11 -11.17 11.70
N VAL A 568 8.72 -9.90 11.68
CA VAL A 568 8.43 -9.16 10.44
C VAL A 568 9.72 -8.99 9.64
N GLY A 569 9.70 -9.38 8.37
CA GLY A 569 10.82 -9.25 7.44
C GLY A 569 11.20 -7.80 7.13
N PHE A 570 12.41 -7.60 6.65
CA PHE A 570 12.87 -6.29 6.18
C PHE A 570 12.60 -6.16 4.66
N PRO A 571 12.07 -5.04 4.12
CA PRO A 571 11.98 -3.70 4.72
C PRO A 571 10.71 -3.39 5.53
N ALA A 572 9.77 -4.33 5.70
CA ALA A 572 8.51 -4.06 6.41
C ALA A 572 8.72 -3.70 7.90
N ASN A 573 9.72 -4.27 8.58
CA ASN A 573 10.09 -3.90 9.95
C ASN A 573 10.85 -2.54 10.07
N SER A 574 10.85 -1.70 9.02
CA SER A 574 11.45 -0.36 9.06
C SER A 574 10.47 0.67 9.64
N GLU A 575 10.93 1.58 10.51
CA GLU A 575 10.08 2.66 11.09
C GLU A 575 9.49 3.64 10.04
N TYR A 576 9.94 3.53 8.79
CA TYR A 576 9.52 4.32 7.63
C TYR A 576 8.63 3.54 6.65
N ALA A 577 8.41 2.24 6.88
CA ALA A 577 7.44 1.42 6.17
C ALA A 577 6.05 1.52 6.82
N ILE A 578 5.05 1.01 6.10
CA ILE A 578 3.81 0.50 6.67
C ILE A 578 3.84 -1.01 6.43
N SER A 579 3.89 -1.79 7.52
CA SER A 579 4.04 -3.25 7.47
C SER A 579 2.69 -3.95 7.26
N VAL A 580 2.63 -4.87 6.29
CA VAL A 580 1.38 -5.49 5.86
C VAL A 580 1.43 -7.01 5.88
N GLY A 581 0.64 -7.60 6.78
CA GLY A 581 0.34 -9.04 6.83
C GLY A 581 -0.91 -9.43 6.03
N ALA A 582 -1.11 -10.72 5.83
CA ALA A 582 -2.14 -11.27 4.94
C ALA A 582 -3.41 -11.71 5.69
N THR A 583 -4.55 -11.67 4.98
CA THR A 583 -5.82 -12.27 5.40
C THR A 583 -6.46 -13.10 4.29
N ASN A 584 -7.30 -14.04 4.68
CA ASN A 584 -8.01 -14.97 3.80
C ASN A 584 -9.51 -14.70 3.69
N THR A 585 -10.20 -15.47 2.83
CA THR A 585 -11.64 -15.35 2.56
C THR A 585 -12.53 -15.55 3.80
N LEU A 586 -11.98 -16.13 4.88
CA LEU A 586 -12.67 -16.31 6.15
C LEU A 586 -12.49 -15.11 7.10
N GLY A 587 -11.77 -14.06 6.68
CA GLY A 587 -11.51 -12.87 7.49
C GLY A 587 -10.52 -13.09 8.62
N MET A 588 -9.82 -14.23 8.61
CA MET A 588 -8.72 -14.52 9.53
C MET A 588 -7.41 -14.03 8.90
N VAL A 589 -6.37 -13.86 9.72
CA VAL A 589 -5.00 -13.73 9.22
C VAL A 589 -4.62 -15.05 8.54
N SER A 590 -3.88 -14.97 7.44
CA SER A 590 -3.40 -16.17 6.73
C SER A 590 -2.32 -16.88 7.54
N ASP A 591 -2.32 -18.20 7.49
CA ASP A 591 -1.44 -19.10 8.23
C ASP A 591 0.04 -18.93 7.89
N TYR A 592 0.39 -18.55 6.67
CA TYR A 592 1.78 -18.21 6.29
C TYR A 592 2.24 -16.81 6.74
N SER A 593 1.35 -15.91 7.19
CA SER A 593 1.68 -14.48 7.35
C SER A 593 2.64 -14.26 8.53
N ASN A 594 3.82 -13.70 8.28
CA ASN A 594 4.71 -13.27 9.38
C ASN A 594 4.04 -12.15 10.19
N TYR A 595 4.30 -12.19 11.49
CA TYR A 595 3.61 -11.43 12.53
C TYR A 595 4.60 -10.86 13.56
N GLY A 596 4.09 -10.26 14.63
CA GLY A 596 4.89 -9.87 15.80
C GLY A 596 5.21 -8.37 15.86
N VAL A 597 6.41 -8.04 16.34
CA VAL A 597 6.84 -6.64 16.50
C VAL A 597 7.11 -6.04 15.12
N GLY A 598 6.62 -4.83 14.89
CA GLY A 598 6.73 -4.14 13.60
C GLY A 598 5.55 -4.35 12.64
N LEU A 599 4.54 -5.17 12.98
CA LEU A 599 3.34 -5.33 12.15
C LEU A 599 2.31 -4.19 12.40
N ASP A 600 2.01 -3.39 11.37
CA ASP A 600 1.00 -2.32 11.46
C ASP A 600 -0.41 -2.82 11.24
N VAL A 601 -0.66 -3.47 10.10
CA VAL A 601 -2.01 -3.78 9.62
C VAL A 601 -2.00 -5.05 8.79
N VAL A 602 -3.20 -5.59 8.52
CA VAL A 602 -3.38 -6.70 7.59
C VAL A 602 -4.36 -6.36 6.46
N ALA A 603 -4.26 -7.05 5.33
CA ALA A 603 -5.13 -6.85 4.17
C ALA A 603 -5.36 -8.18 3.42
N PRO A 604 -6.30 -8.26 2.47
CA PRO A 604 -6.53 -9.47 1.67
C PRO A 604 -5.24 -9.90 0.95
N GLY A 605 -4.72 -11.08 1.31
CA GLY A 605 -3.47 -11.62 0.77
C GLY A 605 -3.61 -13.05 0.25
N SER A 606 -4.62 -13.79 0.72
CA SER A 606 -4.92 -15.13 0.20
C SER A 606 -5.95 -15.13 -0.92
N LYS A 607 -5.78 -16.03 -1.90
CA LYS A 607 -6.66 -16.17 -3.08
C LYS A 607 -7.00 -14.83 -3.74
N VAL A 608 -5.98 -13.99 -3.90
CA VAL A 608 -6.13 -12.68 -4.54
C VAL A 608 -6.04 -12.92 -6.04
N ALA A 609 -7.13 -12.65 -6.76
CA ALA A 609 -7.17 -12.76 -8.21
C ALA A 609 -6.56 -11.50 -8.87
N SER A 610 -5.54 -11.68 -9.70
CA SER A 610 -4.97 -10.62 -10.53
C SER A 610 -4.28 -11.11 -11.80
N LEU A 611 -3.77 -10.16 -12.58
CA LEU A 611 -3.22 -10.34 -13.92
C LEU A 611 -1.78 -10.89 -13.89
N ILE A 612 -1.42 -11.68 -14.90
CA ILE A 612 -0.04 -12.04 -15.22
C ILE A 612 0.28 -11.69 -16.69
N PRO A 613 1.56 -11.62 -17.12
CA PRO A 613 1.97 -11.07 -18.42
C PRO A 613 1.37 -11.78 -19.63
N ASP A 614 1.06 -13.07 -19.50
CA ASP A 614 0.34 -13.84 -20.53
C ASP A 614 -1.16 -13.52 -20.62
N GLY A 615 -1.65 -12.51 -19.89
CA GLY A 615 -3.03 -12.05 -19.94
C GLY A 615 -4.03 -12.87 -19.14
N ASN A 616 -3.64 -14.00 -18.54
CA ASN A 616 -4.54 -14.72 -17.65
C ASN A 616 -4.82 -13.90 -16.38
N THR A 617 -5.97 -14.19 -15.76
CA THR A 617 -6.19 -13.86 -14.35
C THR A 617 -5.94 -15.14 -13.54
N VAL A 618 -5.04 -15.09 -12.57
CA VAL A 618 -4.68 -16.21 -11.68
C VAL A 618 -4.90 -15.82 -10.21
N TYR A 619 -4.93 -16.81 -9.32
CA TYR A 619 -4.79 -16.61 -7.88
C TYR A 619 -3.33 -16.69 -7.44
N MET A 620 -2.93 -15.73 -6.61
CA MET A 620 -1.74 -15.84 -5.77
C MET A 620 -2.11 -15.76 -4.28
N ASP A 621 -1.30 -16.38 -3.43
CA ASP A 621 -1.34 -16.29 -1.97
C ASP A 621 -0.05 -15.62 -1.47
N GLY A 622 -0.14 -14.59 -0.63
CA GLY A 622 1.03 -14.00 0.02
C GLY A 622 0.79 -12.64 0.69
N THR A 623 1.69 -12.27 1.61
CA THR A 623 1.75 -10.89 2.13
C THR A 623 2.11 -9.88 1.03
N SER A 624 2.81 -10.35 -0.01
CA SER A 624 3.01 -9.66 -1.30
C SER A 624 1.71 -9.23 -1.99
N MET A 625 0.61 -9.96 -1.83
CA MET A 625 -0.71 -9.61 -2.38
C MET A 625 -1.49 -8.72 -1.40
N ALA A 626 -1.18 -8.74 -0.11
CA ALA A 626 -1.75 -7.85 0.89
C ALA A 626 -1.19 -6.41 0.79
N SER A 627 0.12 -6.26 0.55
CA SER A 627 0.77 -4.94 0.38
C SER A 627 0.08 -4.00 -0.65
N PRO A 628 -0.22 -4.40 -1.91
CA PRO A 628 -0.83 -3.52 -2.90
C PRO A 628 -2.22 -3.01 -2.51
N HIS A 629 -2.98 -3.77 -1.73
CA HIS A 629 -4.24 -3.31 -1.17
C HIS A 629 -4.05 -2.07 -0.29
N VAL A 630 -3.04 -2.10 0.59
CA VAL A 630 -2.72 -0.99 1.51
C VAL A 630 -2.07 0.17 0.76
N ALA A 631 -1.21 -0.10 -0.22
CA ALA A 631 -0.64 0.91 -1.11
C ALA A 631 -1.73 1.67 -1.89
N ALA A 632 -2.76 0.98 -2.37
CA ALA A 632 -3.91 1.60 -3.02
C ALA A 632 -4.74 2.47 -2.05
N VAL A 633 -4.95 2.07 -0.80
CA VAL A 633 -5.63 2.91 0.21
C VAL A 633 -4.79 4.15 0.56
N ALA A 634 -3.47 4.00 0.71
CA ALA A 634 -2.55 5.12 0.90
C ALA A 634 -2.59 6.09 -0.29
N GLY A 635 -2.69 5.58 -1.52
CA GLY A 635 -2.89 6.36 -2.74
C GLY A 635 -4.19 7.16 -2.71
N ILE A 636 -5.31 6.53 -2.39
CA ILE A 636 -6.61 7.20 -2.26
C ILE A 636 -6.57 8.30 -1.18
N LEU A 637 -5.88 8.07 -0.06
CA LEU A 637 -5.68 9.10 0.97
C LEU A 637 -4.85 10.28 0.44
N LYS A 638 -3.78 10.03 -0.32
CA LYS A 638 -3.01 11.09 -1.03
C LYS A 638 -3.86 11.84 -2.06
N SER A 639 -4.73 11.16 -2.82
CA SER A 639 -5.64 11.81 -3.79
C SER A 639 -6.66 12.73 -3.13
N LEU A 640 -7.10 12.40 -1.91
CA LEU A 640 -8.05 13.20 -1.14
C LEU A 640 -7.36 14.34 -0.37
N ASN A 641 -6.12 14.14 0.08
CA ASN A 641 -5.30 15.17 0.71
C ASN A 641 -3.80 14.95 0.41
N PRO A 642 -3.24 15.63 -0.61
CA PRO A 642 -1.84 15.41 -1.00
C PRO A 642 -0.83 15.93 0.04
N LYS A 643 -1.28 16.67 1.06
CA LYS A 643 -0.44 17.20 2.16
C LYS A 643 -0.24 16.21 3.32
N LEU A 644 -0.84 15.02 3.27
CA LEU A 644 -0.63 14.01 4.30
C LEU A 644 0.83 13.52 4.28
N THR A 645 1.48 13.53 5.46
CA THR A 645 2.79 12.88 5.63
C THR A 645 2.64 11.35 5.73
N PRO A 646 3.71 10.56 5.51
CA PRO A 646 3.66 9.10 5.66
C PRO A 646 3.13 8.68 7.04
N LYS A 647 3.67 9.27 8.12
CA LYS A 647 3.22 9.01 9.50
C LYS A 647 1.76 9.40 9.77
N GLN A 648 1.17 10.31 9.00
CA GLN A 648 -0.26 10.61 9.06
C GLN A 648 -1.11 9.57 8.32
N ILE A 649 -0.61 8.98 7.23
CA ILE A 649 -1.30 7.91 6.49
C ILE A 649 -1.29 6.62 7.32
N GLU A 650 -0.14 6.24 7.86
CA GLU A 650 0.02 5.15 8.83
C GLU A 650 -0.96 5.31 10.02
N GLN A 651 -0.96 6.47 10.69
CA GLN A 651 -1.88 6.74 11.80
C GLN A 651 -3.36 6.73 11.39
N ILE A 652 -3.71 7.09 10.14
CA ILE A 652 -5.08 6.95 9.64
C ILE A 652 -5.43 5.47 9.47
N LEU A 653 -4.54 4.66 8.89
CA LEU A 653 -4.74 3.23 8.68
C LEU A 653 -4.84 2.49 10.02
N GLN A 654 -3.85 2.61 10.91
CA GLN A 654 -3.84 2.04 12.27
C GLN A 654 -5.11 2.38 13.07
N LYS A 655 -5.55 3.65 13.07
CA LYS A 655 -6.74 4.08 13.82
C LYS A 655 -8.07 3.69 13.18
N SER A 656 -8.09 3.44 11.88
CA SER A 656 -9.30 3.10 11.14
C SER A 656 -9.41 1.61 10.82
N ALA A 657 -8.38 0.81 11.12
CA ALA A 657 -8.39 -0.63 10.97
C ALA A 657 -9.62 -1.30 11.63
N GLU A 658 -10.09 -2.38 11.02
CA GLU A 658 -11.16 -3.23 11.53
C GLU A 658 -10.54 -4.30 12.44
N PRO A 659 -10.93 -4.38 13.73
CA PRO A 659 -10.32 -5.32 14.66
C PRO A 659 -10.67 -6.76 14.27
N LEU A 660 -9.65 -7.57 13.99
CA LEU A 660 -9.79 -9.02 13.96
C LEU A 660 -9.72 -9.56 15.39
N ALA A 661 -10.48 -10.62 15.68
CA ALA A 661 -10.59 -11.19 17.01
C ALA A 661 -9.53 -12.27 17.23
N PHE A 662 -8.63 -12.03 18.17
CA PHE A 662 -7.65 -12.97 18.69
C PHE A 662 -7.69 -12.94 20.23
N GLU A 663 -7.02 -13.89 20.87
CA GLU A 663 -6.83 -13.88 22.33
C GLU A 663 -5.94 -12.70 22.77
N ASN A 664 -5.80 -12.48 24.09
CA ASN A 664 -5.08 -11.31 24.59
C ASN A 664 -3.60 -11.35 24.14
N PRO A 665 -3.10 -10.32 23.43
CA PRO A 665 -1.78 -10.33 22.79
C PRO A 665 -0.59 -10.52 23.75
N ASN A 666 -0.78 -10.28 25.04
CA ASN A 666 0.26 -10.46 26.06
C ASN A 666 0.18 -11.82 26.79
N ASP A 667 -0.84 -12.67 26.51
CA ASP A 667 -0.93 -14.02 27.08
C ASP A 667 -0.07 -15.04 26.29
N TRP A 668 0.49 -14.62 25.15
CA TRP A 668 1.36 -15.42 24.26
C TRP A 668 2.84 -15.40 24.66
N PHE A 669 3.23 -14.50 25.55
CA PHE A 669 4.59 -14.35 26.04
C PHE A 669 4.57 -14.64 27.54
N GLU A 670 5.09 -15.79 27.95
CA GLU A 670 5.16 -16.14 29.37
C GLU A 670 6.10 -15.18 30.12
N GLU A 671 5.66 -14.61 31.23
CA GLU A 671 6.53 -13.88 32.16
C GLU A 671 7.30 -14.92 33.00
N GLU A 672 8.53 -15.29 32.59
CA GLU A 672 9.44 -16.02 33.50
C GLU A 672 9.64 -15.21 34.80
N GLU A 673 9.73 -15.89 35.96
CA GLU A 673 9.67 -15.26 37.29
C GLU A 673 10.85 -14.31 37.59
N GLY A 674 10.78 -13.08 37.06
CA GLY A 674 11.73 -12.01 37.34
C GLY A 674 11.98 -11.04 36.18
N GLU A 675 11.67 -11.44 34.93
CA GLU A 675 11.98 -10.62 33.75
C GLU A 675 10.72 -9.92 33.19
N GLU A 676 10.74 -8.57 33.14
CA GLU A 676 9.74 -7.85 32.37
C GLU A 676 10.09 -7.95 30.88
N LEU A 677 9.19 -8.54 30.08
CA LEU A 677 9.26 -8.53 28.62
C LEU A 677 9.63 -7.13 28.10
N GLU A 678 10.72 -7.04 27.33
CA GLU A 678 11.34 -5.77 26.90
C GLU A 678 10.38 -4.92 26.03
N PHE A 679 9.40 -5.55 25.40
CA PHE A 679 8.29 -4.91 24.69
C PHE A 679 6.95 -5.52 25.13
N LYS A 680 5.96 -4.66 25.43
CA LYS A 680 4.57 -5.08 25.72
C LYS A 680 3.59 -4.35 24.81
N PHE A 681 2.81 -5.10 24.04
CA PHE A 681 1.82 -4.55 23.12
C PHE A 681 0.68 -3.88 23.90
N PRO A 682 0.19 -2.70 23.46
CA PRO A 682 -1.06 -2.15 23.97
C PRO A 682 -2.17 -3.20 23.84
N ALA A 683 -3.04 -3.38 24.83
CA ALA A 683 -4.00 -4.50 24.86
C ALA A 683 -5.04 -4.54 23.71
N TYR A 684 -4.97 -3.61 22.76
CA TYR A 684 -5.77 -3.53 21.54
C TYR A 684 -4.97 -3.69 20.24
N VAL A 685 -3.66 -4.00 20.30
CA VAL A 685 -2.81 -4.32 19.14
C VAL A 685 -2.44 -5.79 19.25
N SER A 686 -2.74 -6.58 18.22
CA SER A 686 -2.43 -8.01 18.16
C SER A 686 -1.06 -8.20 17.50
N PRO A 687 -0.19 -9.12 17.96
CA PRO A 687 1.01 -9.46 17.20
C PRO A 687 0.64 -10.04 15.84
N VAL A 688 -0.45 -10.84 15.77
CA VAL A 688 -0.94 -11.55 14.56
C VAL A 688 -1.53 -10.61 13.51
N SER A 689 -2.23 -9.56 13.92
CA SER A 689 -3.00 -8.69 13.01
C SER A 689 -2.68 -7.19 13.13
N GLY A 690 -1.66 -6.83 13.90
CA GLY A 690 -1.32 -5.45 14.22
C GLY A 690 -2.50 -4.69 14.81
N TYR A 691 -2.78 -3.52 14.24
CA TYR A 691 -3.95 -2.70 14.57
C TYR A 691 -5.25 -3.22 13.95
N GLY A 692 -5.19 -4.21 13.05
CA GLY A 692 -6.33 -4.88 12.40
C GLY A 692 -6.31 -4.76 10.87
N LYS A 693 -7.41 -5.17 10.25
CA LYS A 693 -7.56 -5.20 8.79
C LYS A 693 -7.85 -3.81 8.21
N VAL A 694 -7.19 -3.42 7.12
CA VAL A 694 -7.46 -2.15 6.41
C VAL A 694 -8.88 -2.12 5.81
N SER A 695 -9.47 -0.92 5.68
CA SER A 695 -10.82 -0.70 5.16
C SER A 695 -10.95 0.71 4.56
N ILE A 696 -11.19 0.82 3.25
CA ILE A 696 -11.21 2.11 2.52
C ILE A 696 -12.25 3.09 3.10
N PRO A 697 -13.52 2.70 3.34
CA PRO A 697 -14.53 3.62 3.87
C PRO A 697 -14.16 4.16 5.26
N ARG A 698 -13.54 3.33 6.11
CA ARG A 698 -13.12 3.71 7.47
C ARG A 698 -11.89 4.61 7.47
N ALA A 699 -10.91 4.37 6.58
CA ALA A 699 -9.73 5.22 6.40
C ALA A 699 -10.12 6.62 5.92
N ILE A 700 -10.99 6.70 4.90
CA ILE A 700 -11.55 7.96 4.40
C ILE A 700 -12.38 8.66 5.49
N SER A 701 -13.16 7.91 6.26
CA SER A 701 -13.93 8.47 7.38
C SER A 701 -13.03 9.03 8.48
N GLN A 702 -11.90 8.37 8.78
CA GLN A 702 -10.92 8.86 9.75
C GLN A 702 -10.20 10.13 9.27
N LEU A 703 -9.87 10.22 7.98
CA LEU A 703 -9.38 11.45 7.34
C LEU A 703 -10.39 12.62 7.48
N ASN A 704 -11.67 12.37 7.21
CA ASN A 704 -12.72 13.40 7.22
C ASN A 704 -13.17 13.85 8.60
N LEU A 705 -13.09 12.98 9.61
CA LEU A 705 -13.51 13.24 10.98
C LEU A 705 -12.38 13.71 11.88
N ASN A 706 -11.15 13.26 11.58
CA ASN A 706 -9.93 13.43 12.38
C ASN A 706 -10.19 13.11 13.87
N GLY A 707 -10.68 11.89 14.13
CA GLY A 707 -10.95 11.40 15.48
C GLY A 707 -9.66 11.15 16.25
N THR A 708 -9.60 11.63 17.49
CA THR A 708 -8.56 11.27 18.46
C THR A 708 -9.15 11.08 19.84
N VAL A 709 -8.75 10.00 20.53
CA VAL A 709 -9.04 9.78 21.96
C VAL A 709 -7.84 10.16 22.83
N ASN A 710 -8.09 10.86 23.94
CA ASN A 710 -7.10 11.13 24.98
C ASN A 710 -6.99 9.93 25.92
N ASN A 711 -5.78 9.64 26.41
CA ASN A 711 -5.49 8.59 27.40
C ASN A 711 -6.58 8.46 28.48
N VAL A 712 -7.24 7.31 28.51
CA VAL A 712 -8.26 6.97 29.51
C VAL A 712 -7.55 6.41 30.74
N TYR A 713 -7.96 6.83 31.93
CA TYR A 713 -7.39 6.34 33.20
C TYR A 713 -8.48 5.74 34.07
N ASP A 714 -8.16 4.65 34.77
CA ASP A 714 -9.12 3.89 35.58
C ASP A 714 -9.75 4.70 36.74
N ASN A 715 -9.11 5.80 37.19
CA ASN A 715 -9.70 6.76 38.16
C ASN A 715 -10.47 7.92 37.52
N LYS A 716 -10.90 7.79 36.26
CA LYS A 716 -11.80 8.72 35.57
C LYS A 716 -13.14 8.05 35.25
N LEU A 717 -14.16 8.89 35.06
CA LEU A 717 -15.51 8.51 34.63
C LEU A 717 -15.88 9.17 33.29
N THR A 718 -14.86 9.57 32.52
CA THR A 718 -15.00 10.38 31.31
C THR A 718 -13.94 9.98 30.29
N VAL A 719 -14.36 9.59 29.09
CA VAL A 719 -13.48 9.54 27.91
C VAL A 719 -13.58 10.88 27.19
N THR A 720 -12.45 11.44 26.79
CA THR A 720 -12.38 12.76 26.13
C THR A 720 -11.50 12.68 24.91
N GLY A 721 -11.64 13.63 23.99
CA GLY A 721 -10.85 13.66 22.77
C GLY A 721 -11.26 14.77 21.81
N THR A 722 -10.76 14.71 20.58
CA THR A 722 -11.11 15.63 19.50
C THR A 722 -11.73 14.90 18.32
N VAL A 723 -12.67 15.56 17.64
CA VAL A 723 -13.29 15.10 16.39
C VAL A 723 -14.10 16.25 15.81
N LYS A 724 -14.32 16.26 14.49
CA LYS A 724 -15.18 17.22 13.77
C LYS A 724 -16.50 17.52 14.51
N THR A 725 -16.82 18.80 14.69
CA THR A 725 -18.07 19.26 15.35
C THR A 725 -19.32 18.63 14.74
N GLY A 726 -20.31 18.29 15.56
CA GLY A 726 -21.55 17.63 15.14
C GLY A 726 -21.46 16.10 15.03
N THR A 727 -20.24 15.54 15.03
CA THR A 727 -20.03 14.08 15.02
C THR A 727 -20.58 13.45 16.30
N LYS A 728 -21.38 12.39 16.13
CA LYS A 728 -21.85 11.54 17.22
C LYS A 728 -20.68 10.66 17.67
N VAL A 729 -20.43 10.60 18.97
CA VAL A 729 -19.36 9.81 19.59
C VAL A 729 -19.97 8.81 20.56
N GLU A 730 -19.59 7.54 20.45
CA GLU A 730 -20.01 6.48 21.36
C GLU A 730 -18.81 5.72 21.91
N VAL A 731 -18.83 5.40 23.20
CA VAL A 731 -17.77 4.60 23.85
C VAL A 731 -18.33 3.23 24.17
N TRP A 732 -17.59 2.20 23.79
CA TRP A 732 -17.96 0.79 23.92
C TRP A 732 -16.82 0.01 24.58
N SER A 733 -17.18 -1.00 25.38
CA SER A 733 -16.35 -2.19 25.64
C SER A 733 -17.06 -3.39 24.98
N THR A 734 -17.26 -4.51 25.68
CA THR A 734 -18.21 -5.57 25.27
C THR A 734 -19.66 -5.08 25.17
N LYS A 735 -19.97 -3.90 25.73
CA LYS A 735 -21.24 -3.19 25.56
C LYS A 735 -21.05 -1.68 25.52
N LYS A 736 -22.05 -0.95 25.05
CA LYS A 736 -22.06 0.52 25.06
C LYS A 736 -21.98 1.05 26.49
N LEU A 737 -21.03 1.96 26.74
CA LEU A 737 -20.78 2.60 28.03
C LEU A 737 -21.33 4.02 28.11
N GLY A 738 -21.43 4.72 26.98
CA GLY A 738 -21.96 6.08 26.91
C GLY A 738 -21.91 6.66 25.49
N SER A 739 -22.49 7.85 25.31
CA SER A 739 -22.40 8.60 24.04
C SER A 739 -22.59 10.10 24.23
N THR A 740 -22.08 10.91 23.29
CA THR A 740 -22.24 12.36 23.24
C THR A 740 -22.20 12.85 21.79
N THR A 741 -22.36 14.15 21.56
CA THR A 741 -22.11 14.80 20.26
C THR A 741 -21.02 15.86 20.42
N ALA A 742 -20.03 15.85 19.53
CA ALA A 742 -18.88 16.74 19.60
C ALA A 742 -19.25 18.22 19.37
N LYS A 743 -18.68 19.11 20.19
CA LYS A 743 -18.90 20.57 20.14
C LYS A 743 -17.55 21.27 20.13
N SER A 744 -17.39 22.27 19.25
CA SER A 744 -16.15 23.04 19.08
C SER A 744 -14.90 22.14 18.90
N GLY A 745 -15.02 21.11 18.06
CA GLY A 745 -13.96 20.14 17.77
C GLY A 745 -13.63 19.13 18.88
N LYS A 746 -14.37 19.12 19.99
CA LYS A 746 -14.04 18.33 21.20
C LYS A 746 -15.24 17.53 21.70
N TYR A 747 -14.96 16.42 22.39
CA TYR A 747 -15.98 15.60 23.03
C TYR A 747 -15.59 15.18 24.45
N SER A 748 -16.62 14.89 25.25
CA SER A 748 -16.50 14.26 26.57
C SER A 748 -17.70 13.34 26.77
N VAL A 749 -17.44 12.04 26.90
CA VAL A 749 -18.44 11.00 27.16
C VAL A 749 -18.29 10.52 28.60
N THR A 750 -19.31 10.72 29.43
CA THR A 750 -19.38 10.12 30.76
C THR A 750 -19.61 8.62 30.64
N ILE A 751 -18.84 7.82 31.37
CA ILE A 751 -18.92 6.35 31.39
C ILE A 751 -18.84 5.80 32.84
N PRO A 752 -19.32 4.57 33.09
CA PRO A 752 -18.99 3.83 34.31
C PRO A 752 -17.47 3.65 34.46
N ARG A 753 -16.97 3.49 35.70
CA ARG A 753 -15.55 3.14 35.93
C ARG A 753 -15.19 1.86 35.16
N GLN A 754 -14.04 1.89 34.51
CA GLN A 754 -13.37 0.72 33.93
C GLN A 754 -12.13 0.35 34.78
N ASN A 755 -11.55 -0.83 34.55
CA ASN A 755 -10.34 -1.29 35.24
C ASN A 755 -9.09 -1.04 34.36
N LYS A 756 -7.88 -1.18 34.94
CA LYS A 756 -6.63 -1.23 34.14
C LYS A 756 -6.76 -2.34 33.07
N GLY A 757 -6.21 -2.15 31.87
CA GLY A 757 -6.22 -3.17 30.81
C GLY A 757 -7.56 -3.32 30.07
N THR A 758 -8.62 -2.60 30.47
CA THR A 758 -9.88 -2.63 29.72
C THR A 758 -9.71 -1.89 28.40
N VAL A 759 -9.83 -2.60 27.27
CA VAL A 759 -9.90 -1.99 25.95
C VAL A 759 -11.25 -1.29 25.76
N LEU A 760 -11.20 -0.08 25.22
CA LEU A 760 -12.36 0.73 24.84
C LEU A 760 -12.30 1.08 23.35
N THR A 761 -13.41 0.87 22.66
CA THR A 761 -13.62 1.30 21.28
C THR A 761 -14.40 2.62 21.29
N VAL A 762 -13.84 3.65 20.67
CA VAL A 762 -14.51 4.94 20.48
C VAL A 762 -15.00 5.03 19.04
N ARG A 763 -16.32 4.92 18.86
CA ARG A 763 -16.98 5.01 17.54
C ARG A 763 -17.36 6.45 17.23
N TYR A 764 -16.98 6.91 16.04
CA TYR A 764 -17.36 8.18 15.46
C TYR A 764 -18.37 7.98 14.32
N THR A 765 -19.35 8.87 14.19
CA THR A 765 -20.37 8.79 13.12
C THR A 765 -20.89 10.19 12.77
N ASN A 766 -20.80 10.57 11.50
CA ASN A 766 -21.31 11.84 10.96
C ASN A 766 -21.77 11.65 9.50
N GLY A 767 -23.07 11.40 9.29
CA GLY A 767 -23.57 10.99 7.97
C GLY A 767 -22.92 9.67 7.51
N LEU A 768 -22.31 9.70 6.32
CA LEU A 768 -21.57 8.57 5.74
C LEU A 768 -20.14 8.39 6.30
N ASP A 769 -19.64 9.34 7.11
CA ASP A 769 -18.35 9.14 7.78
C ASP A 769 -18.54 8.30 9.06
N ILE A 770 -18.06 7.05 9.03
CA ILE A 770 -18.12 6.09 10.13
C ILE A 770 -16.75 5.44 10.32
N THR A 771 -16.19 5.55 11.52
CA THR A 771 -14.92 4.90 11.89
C THR A 771 -14.85 4.70 13.42
N SER A 772 -13.81 4.01 13.90
CA SER A 772 -13.61 3.83 15.33
C SER A 772 -12.16 3.47 15.69
N GLU A 773 -11.55 4.23 16.60
CA GLU A 773 -10.23 3.92 17.17
C GLU A 773 -10.37 3.16 18.51
N ARG A 774 -9.29 2.48 18.93
CA ARG A 774 -9.22 1.71 20.19
C ARG A 774 -8.23 2.36 21.17
N THR A 775 -8.47 2.21 22.47
CA THR A 775 -7.58 2.69 23.53
C THR A 775 -7.68 1.81 24.77
N GLU A 776 -6.58 1.66 25.51
CA GLU A 776 -6.56 0.94 26.79
C GLU A 776 -6.82 1.90 27.96
N VAL A 777 -7.53 1.43 28.98
CA VAL A 777 -7.64 2.14 30.26
C VAL A 777 -6.36 1.95 31.08
N LEU A 778 -5.58 3.02 31.16
CA LEU A 778 -4.29 3.10 31.85
C LEU A 778 -4.44 3.23 33.39
N PRO A 779 -3.41 2.86 34.18
CA PRO A 779 -3.42 3.11 35.62
C PRO A 779 -3.28 4.61 35.93
N GLY A 780 -4.30 5.19 36.55
CA GLY A 780 -4.24 6.59 37.00
C GLY A 780 -3.21 6.83 38.12
N LYS A 781 -2.68 8.05 38.20
CA LYS A 781 -1.79 8.45 39.32
C LYS A 781 -2.58 8.54 40.63
N ALA A 782 -1.93 8.17 41.74
CA ALA A 782 -2.53 8.25 43.08
C ALA A 782 -2.90 9.70 43.46
N PRO A 783 -3.98 9.93 44.24
CA PRO A 783 -4.46 11.28 44.53
C PRO A 783 -3.50 12.10 45.39
N ALA A 784 -3.54 13.42 45.21
CA ALA A 784 -2.82 14.38 46.05
C ALA A 784 -3.31 14.37 47.50
N ALA A 785 -2.42 14.69 48.45
CA ALA A 785 -2.72 14.71 49.88
C ALA A 785 -3.82 15.75 50.24
N PRO A 786 -4.76 15.43 51.15
CA PRO A 786 -5.86 16.34 51.51
C PRO A 786 -5.38 17.66 52.14
N LYS A 787 -5.92 18.79 51.69
CA LYS A 787 -5.68 20.11 52.28
C LYS A 787 -6.72 20.37 53.39
N VAL A 788 -6.32 20.17 54.65
CA VAL A 788 -7.23 20.19 55.82
C VAL A 788 -7.19 21.54 56.53
N LYS A 789 -8.34 22.11 56.91
CA LYS A 789 -8.40 23.32 57.74
C LYS A 789 -8.01 23.00 59.20
N PRO A 790 -7.42 23.95 59.97
CA PRO A 790 -6.95 23.68 61.33
C PRO A 790 -8.02 23.10 62.25
N VAL A 791 -7.73 21.95 62.87
CA VAL A 791 -8.61 21.28 63.84
C VAL A 791 -8.26 21.74 65.25
N LEU A 792 -9.29 22.01 66.06
CA LEU A 792 -9.19 22.58 67.40
C LEU A 792 -9.61 21.56 68.46
N ALA A 793 -9.02 21.61 69.65
CA ALA A 793 -9.47 20.82 70.79
C ALA A 793 -10.97 21.07 71.07
N GLY A 794 -11.73 19.98 71.23
CA GLY A 794 -13.18 19.97 71.35
C GLY A 794 -13.95 19.86 70.02
N ALA A 795 -13.29 19.92 68.85
CA ALA A 795 -13.96 19.82 67.56
C ALA A 795 -14.60 18.44 67.33
N THR A 796 -15.77 18.45 66.69
CA THR A 796 -16.56 17.27 66.28
C THR A 796 -16.77 17.21 64.76
N LYS A 797 -16.12 18.11 64.01
CA LYS A 797 -16.08 18.13 62.54
C LYS A 797 -14.69 18.56 62.06
N MET A 798 -14.28 18.05 60.90
CA MET A 798 -13.09 18.45 60.14
C MET A 798 -13.53 18.81 58.72
N THR A 799 -12.98 19.89 58.16
CA THR A 799 -13.28 20.32 56.79
C THR A 799 -11.99 20.61 56.02
N GLY A 800 -12.05 20.53 54.70
CA GLY A 800 -10.90 20.73 53.83
C GLY A 800 -11.24 20.52 52.36
N THR A 801 -10.22 20.39 51.51
CA THR A 801 -10.34 20.01 50.10
C THR A 801 -9.45 18.82 49.74
N ALA A 802 -9.88 18.02 48.76
CA ALA A 802 -9.20 16.82 48.28
C ALA A 802 -9.72 16.45 46.86
N LEU A 803 -9.36 15.27 46.34
CA LEU A 803 -9.89 14.76 45.06
C LEU A 803 -11.43 14.65 45.11
N ALA A 804 -12.12 15.38 44.22
CA ALA A 804 -13.58 15.33 44.08
C ALA A 804 -14.10 13.90 43.82
N GLY A 805 -15.23 13.53 44.44
CA GLY A 805 -15.78 12.16 44.41
C GLY A 805 -15.00 11.12 45.24
N GLY A 806 -13.77 11.45 45.65
CA GLY A 806 -12.92 10.63 46.51
C GLY A 806 -13.51 10.41 47.90
N THR A 807 -12.88 9.52 48.65
CA THR A 807 -13.29 9.15 50.01
C THR A 807 -12.19 9.51 51.01
N ILE A 808 -12.46 10.46 51.90
CA ILE A 808 -11.59 10.78 53.03
C ILE A 808 -11.67 9.65 54.06
N THR A 809 -10.51 9.21 54.53
CA THR A 809 -10.37 8.44 55.78
C THR A 809 -9.57 9.28 56.79
N VAL A 810 -10.08 9.38 58.01
CA VAL A 810 -9.36 9.99 59.13
C VAL A 810 -9.01 8.89 60.13
N LYS A 811 -7.74 8.77 60.46
CA LYS A 811 -7.21 7.92 61.53
C LYS A 811 -6.65 8.77 62.67
N ASP A 812 -6.57 8.19 63.87
CA ASP A 812 -5.79 8.74 64.97
C ASP A 812 -4.28 8.38 64.85
N ALA A 813 -3.48 8.83 65.82
CA ALA A 813 -2.05 8.53 65.89
C ALA A 813 -1.73 7.03 66.13
N LYS A 814 -2.71 6.20 66.53
CA LYS A 814 -2.60 4.73 66.64
C LYS A 814 -3.11 4.02 65.37
N GLN A 815 -3.21 4.73 64.25
CA GLN A 815 -3.72 4.24 62.96
C GLN A 815 -5.19 3.76 62.97
N LYS A 816 -5.94 3.92 64.07
CA LYS A 816 -7.34 3.50 64.16
C LYS A 816 -8.20 4.46 63.34
N LYS A 817 -9.04 3.93 62.45
CA LYS A 817 -10.01 4.72 61.67
C LYS A 817 -11.07 5.29 62.62
N ILE A 818 -11.19 6.62 62.66
CA ILE A 818 -12.14 7.35 63.53
C ILE A 818 -13.21 8.11 62.75
N ALA A 819 -13.02 8.35 61.45
CA ALA A 819 -14.04 8.95 60.60
C ALA A 819 -13.83 8.60 59.11
N THR A 820 -14.89 8.84 58.33
CA THR A 820 -14.91 8.71 56.88
C THR A 820 -15.80 9.82 56.30
N ALA A 821 -15.51 10.31 55.09
CA ALA A 821 -16.38 11.26 54.39
C ALA A 821 -16.23 11.15 52.87
N LYS A 822 -17.27 11.51 52.11
CA LYS A 822 -17.13 11.78 50.68
C LYS A 822 -16.64 13.20 50.44
N VAL A 823 -15.91 13.37 49.35
CA VAL A 823 -15.54 14.68 48.79
C VAL A 823 -16.56 15.04 47.70
N ASP A 824 -17.09 16.25 47.72
CA ASP A 824 -18.07 16.72 46.74
C ASP A 824 -17.47 16.98 45.35
N ALA A 825 -18.33 17.27 44.37
CA ALA A 825 -17.92 17.58 43.00
C ALA A 825 -17.06 18.86 42.86
N LYS A 826 -17.06 19.73 43.88
CA LYS A 826 -16.23 20.94 43.97
C LYS A 826 -14.94 20.70 44.77
N GLY A 827 -14.63 19.46 45.14
CA GLY A 827 -13.43 19.06 45.87
C GLY A 827 -13.47 19.32 47.37
N HIS A 828 -14.61 19.68 47.97
CA HIS A 828 -14.72 19.95 49.42
C HIS A 828 -15.17 18.73 50.21
N PHE A 829 -14.81 18.66 51.49
CA PHE A 829 -15.31 17.62 52.40
C PHE A 829 -15.64 18.15 53.81
N SER A 830 -16.52 17.42 54.51
CA SER A 830 -16.85 17.62 55.92
C SER A 830 -16.97 16.29 56.65
N ALA A 831 -15.91 15.86 57.33
CA ALA A 831 -15.91 14.64 58.15
C ALA A 831 -16.44 14.92 59.56
N LYS A 832 -17.42 14.13 60.01
CA LYS A 832 -17.88 14.10 61.42
C LYS A 832 -16.84 13.34 62.25
N LEU A 833 -16.34 13.94 63.32
CA LEU A 833 -15.32 13.36 64.21
C LEU A 833 -15.90 13.08 65.61
N PRO A 834 -15.36 12.09 66.35
CA PRO A 834 -15.45 12.12 67.82
C PRO A 834 -14.74 13.37 68.36
N LYS A 835 -15.11 13.80 69.58
CA LYS A 835 -14.61 15.02 70.21
C LYS A 835 -13.09 14.99 70.38
N GLN A 836 -12.38 15.87 69.68
CA GLN A 836 -10.91 15.84 69.61
C GLN A 836 -10.21 16.40 70.86
N VAL A 837 -9.10 15.78 71.23
CA VAL A 837 -8.24 16.19 72.37
C VAL A 837 -7.10 17.08 71.88
N GLY A 838 -6.75 18.13 72.64
CA GLY A 838 -5.64 19.01 72.28
C GLY A 838 -4.28 18.30 72.29
N GLY A 839 -3.44 18.59 71.31
CA GLY A 839 -2.11 17.99 71.17
C GLY A 839 -2.08 16.63 70.46
N SER A 840 -3.23 16.00 70.19
CA SER A 840 -3.27 14.78 69.38
C SER A 840 -2.90 15.08 67.91
N SER A 841 -2.55 14.03 67.15
CA SER A 841 -2.37 14.10 65.70
C SER A 841 -3.38 13.22 64.99
N LEU A 842 -3.93 13.72 63.88
CA LEU A 842 -4.83 13.02 62.99
C LEU A 842 -4.13 12.76 61.66
N ILE A 843 -4.31 11.55 61.13
CA ILE A 843 -3.74 11.11 59.85
C ILE A 843 -4.88 11.10 58.85
N VAL A 844 -4.82 11.98 57.83
CA VAL A 844 -5.90 12.20 56.87
C VAL A 844 -5.43 11.80 55.48
N THR A 845 -6.11 10.83 54.86
CA THR A 845 -5.88 10.43 53.46
C THR A 845 -7.15 10.60 52.65
N VAL A 846 -7.00 10.75 51.32
CA VAL A 846 -8.09 10.54 50.36
C VAL A 846 -7.79 9.30 49.54
N THR A 847 -8.82 8.51 49.28
CA THR A 847 -8.78 7.35 48.39
C THR A 847 -9.62 7.66 47.15
N ASP A 848 -9.08 7.37 45.95
CA ASP A 848 -9.78 7.57 44.68
C ASP A 848 -10.77 6.43 44.36
N ILE A 849 -11.44 6.49 43.21
CA ILE A 849 -12.39 5.45 42.77
C ILE A 849 -11.70 4.13 42.36
N ALA A 850 -10.37 4.13 42.22
CA ALA A 850 -9.53 2.96 41.97
C ALA A 850 -8.98 2.32 43.26
N LYS A 851 -9.45 2.77 44.43
CA LYS A 851 -8.95 2.38 45.76
C LYS A 851 -7.49 2.82 46.04
N ARG A 852 -6.84 3.60 45.16
CA ARG A 852 -5.50 4.16 45.41
C ARG A 852 -5.60 5.30 46.42
N THR A 853 -4.69 5.29 47.39
CA THR A 853 -4.72 6.22 48.53
C THR A 853 -3.59 7.25 48.44
N SER A 854 -3.88 8.49 48.82
CA SER A 854 -2.92 9.60 48.83
C SER A 854 -1.80 9.41 49.85
N LYS A 855 -0.69 10.14 49.67
CA LYS A 855 0.22 10.43 50.82
C LYS A 855 -0.60 11.08 51.97
N PRO A 856 -0.29 10.79 53.24
CA PRO A 856 -1.09 11.26 54.37
C PRO A 856 -0.80 12.73 54.72
N THR A 857 -1.86 13.48 55.03
CA THR A 857 -1.75 14.79 55.69
C THR A 857 -1.84 14.60 57.20
N ILE A 858 -0.78 14.99 57.91
CA ILE A 858 -0.73 14.95 59.39
C ILE A 858 -1.27 16.27 59.95
N VAL A 859 -2.36 16.22 60.69
CA VAL A 859 -3.05 17.38 61.27
C VAL A 859 -2.92 17.35 62.79
N LYS A 860 -2.09 18.23 63.37
CA LYS A 860 -2.01 18.42 64.82
C LYS A 860 -3.26 19.17 65.32
N VAL A 861 -3.97 18.59 66.29
CA VAL A 861 -5.13 19.22 66.93
C VAL A 861 -4.66 20.30 67.90
N LEU A 862 -5.01 21.54 67.62
CA LEU A 862 -4.53 22.69 68.38
C LEU A 862 -5.16 22.72 69.78
N PRO A 863 -4.37 22.70 70.87
CA PRO A 863 -4.90 22.73 72.23
C PRO A 863 -5.70 24.01 72.50
N ALA A 864 -6.66 23.92 73.43
CA ALA A 864 -7.28 25.11 73.98
C ALA A 864 -6.28 25.82 74.91
N PRO A 865 -6.32 27.17 75.03
CA PRO A 865 -5.40 27.89 75.91
C PRO A 865 -5.48 27.44 77.38
N VAL A 866 -4.34 27.46 78.06
CA VAL A 866 -4.23 27.19 79.50
C VAL A 866 -4.82 28.35 80.31
N ALA A 867 -5.35 28.05 81.50
CA ALA A 867 -5.94 29.05 82.39
C ALA A 867 -4.90 30.13 82.81
N PRO A 868 -5.26 31.43 82.81
CA PRO A 868 -4.34 32.51 83.16
C PRO A 868 -3.98 32.47 84.64
N LYS A 869 -2.69 32.57 84.99
CA LYS A 869 -2.26 32.76 86.38
C LYS A 869 -2.52 34.22 86.78
N VAL A 870 -3.39 34.44 87.76
CA VAL A 870 -3.79 35.79 88.22
C VAL A 870 -3.05 36.14 89.51
N LYS A 871 -2.53 37.36 89.64
CA LYS A 871 -2.00 37.88 90.91
C LYS A 871 -3.16 38.18 91.89
N SER A 872 -2.88 38.25 93.20
CA SER A 872 -3.91 38.57 94.21
C SER A 872 -4.55 39.93 93.91
N VAL A 873 -5.88 39.96 93.79
CA VAL A 873 -6.68 41.19 93.60
C VAL A 873 -7.23 41.63 94.95
N TYR A 874 -7.14 42.93 95.23
CA TYR A 874 -7.55 43.55 96.48
C TYR A 874 -8.70 44.54 96.29
N ALA A 875 -9.54 44.70 97.30
CA ALA A 875 -10.68 45.62 97.26
C ALA A 875 -10.23 47.05 96.90
N GLY A 876 -11.00 47.72 96.04
CA GLY A 876 -10.67 49.06 95.54
C GLY A 876 -9.67 49.13 94.38
N GLN A 877 -8.95 48.04 94.04
CA GLN A 877 -8.09 48.01 92.85
C GLN A 877 -8.90 48.08 91.53
N THR A 878 -8.32 48.72 90.52
CA THR A 878 -8.93 48.94 89.19
C THR A 878 -8.21 48.20 88.05
N LYS A 879 -7.27 47.30 88.38
CA LYS A 879 -6.51 46.48 87.43
C LYS A 879 -6.39 45.04 87.93
N VAL A 880 -6.60 44.07 87.05
CA VAL A 880 -6.26 42.65 87.26
C VAL A 880 -5.00 42.34 86.46
N THR A 881 -3.97 41.82 87.12
CA THR A 881 -2.67 41.50 86.48
C THR A 881 -2.31 40.03 86.66
N GLY A 882 -1.47 39.50 85.78
CA GLY A 882 -1.10 38.09 85.80
C GLY A 882 -0.25 37.67 84.60
N THR A 883 -0.08 36.35 84.43
CA THR A 883 0.61 35.74 83.29
C THR A 883 -0.27 34.72 82.57
N ALA A 884 -0.09 34.61 81.26
CA ALA A 884 -0.82 33.69 80.39
C ALA A 884 -0.04 33.45 79.09
N GLU A 885 -0.59 32.65 78.19
CA GLU A 885 -0.05 32.49 76.83
C GLU A 885 0.04 33.82 76.08
N LYS A 886 1.18 34.02 75.41
CA LYS A 886 1.55 35.26 74.72
C LYS A 886 0.55 35.61 73.60
N LYS A 887 0.30 36.90 73.38
CA LYS A 887 -0.56 37.45 72.30
C LYS A 887 -2.05 37.04 72.34
N LEU A 888 -2.54 36.41 73.41
CA LEU A 888 -3.97 36.07 73.54
C LEU A 888 -4.80 37.27 74.06
N SER A 889 -6.12 37.23 73.90
CA SER A 889 -7.04 38.20 74.51
C SER A 889 -7.45 37.74 75.92
N VAL A 890 -7.36 38.61 76.91
CA VAL A 890 -7.74 38.35 78.31
C VAL A 890 -9.10 38.96 78.62
N TYR A 891 -9.93 38.24 79.37
CA TYR A 891 -11.26 38.66 79.79
C TYR A 891 -11.41 38.46 81.30
N VAL A 892 -12.01 39.45 81.97
CA VAL A 892 -12.39 39.37 83.40
C VAL A 892 -13.91 39.47 83.50
N LYS A 893 -14.52 38.51 84.22
CA LYS A 893 -15.94 38.48 84.55
C LYS A 893 -16.18 38.67 86.04
N ASP A 894 -17.32 39.28 86.37
CA ASP A 894 -17.86 39.35 87.72
C ASP A 894 -18.62 38.07 88.13
N ALA A 895 -19.12 38.04 89.37
CA ALA A 895 -19.93 36.95 89.90
C ALA A 895 -21.28 36.76 89.16
N LYS A 896 -21.77 37.78 88.43
CA LYS A 896 -22.96 37.71 87.56
C LYS A 896 -22.60 37.23 86.13
N LYS A 897 -21.36 36.77 85.91
CA LYS A 897 -20.79 36.32 84.63
C LYS A 897 -20.69 37.43 83.55
N LYS A 898 -20.94 38.70 83.90
CA LYS A 898 -20.79 39.85 82.98
C LYS A 898 -19.31 40.15 82.79
N VAL A 899 -18.90 40.42 81.54
CA VAL A 899 -17.52 40.87 81.27
C VAL A 899 -17.36 42.30 81.77
N ILE A 900 -16.46 42.50 82.73
CA ILE A 900 -16.14 43.79 83.36
C ILE A 900 -14.78 44.36 82.95
N GLY A 901 -14.01 43.60 82.15
CA GLY A 901 -12.75 44.06 81.57
C GLY A 901 -12.24 43.14 80.47
N LYS A 902 -11.55 43.73 79.49
CA LYS A 902 -10.87 43.06 78.38
C LYS A 902 -9.47 43.64 78.23
N GLY A 903 -8.50 42.83 77.80
CA GLY A 903 -7.15 43.26 77.45
C GLY A 903 -6.42 42.21 76.61
N THR A 904 -5.11 42.32 76.50
CA THR A 904 -4.26 41.38 75.76
C THR A 904 -3.05 40.93 76.60
N VAL A 905 -2.50 39.78 76.26
CA VAL A 905 -1.25 39.27 76.83
C VAL A 905 -0.08 39.75 76.00
N SER A 906 0.87 40.44 76.64
CA SER A 906 2.09 40.94 76.01
C SER A 906 2.96 39.81 75.43
N ALA A 907 3.92 40.18 74.57
CA ALA A 907 4.94 39.25 74.06
C ALA A 907 5.80 38.61 75.16
N LYS A 908 5.89 39.24 76.34
CA LYS A 908 6.57 38.71 77.55
C LYS A 908 5.66 37.82 78.42
N GLY A 909 4.42 37.54 78.01
CA GLY A 909 3.48 36.66 78.73
C GLY A 909 2.70 37.32 79.88
N ASN A 910 3.00 38.59 80.20
CA ASN A 910 2.28 39.38 81.22
C ASN A 910 1.03 40.05 80.65
N TYR A 911 -0.01 40.23 81.47
CA TYR A 911 -1.19 41.05 81.13
C TYR A 911 -1.61 42.00 82.26
N SER A 912 -2.35 43.04 81.88
CA SER A 912 -3.00 43.99 82.79
C SER A 912 -4.36 44.42 82.20
N VAL A 913 -5.46 44.01 82.84
CA VAL A 913 -6.83 44.33 82.42
C VAL A 913 -7.44 45.37 83.37
N LYS A 914 -7.90 46.52 82.84
CA LYS A 914 -8.63 47.53 83.62
C LYS A 914 -10.03 47.02 83.96
N ILE A 915 -10.49 47.20 85.20
CA ILE A 915 -11.82 46.83 85.70
C ILE A 915 -12.39 47.91 86.65
N PRO A 916 -13.73 47.96 86.85
CA PRO A 916 -14.34 48.71 87.94
C PRO A 916 -13.89 48.20 89.32
N LYS A 917 -13.86 49.09 90.32
CA LYS A 917 -13.53 48.74 91.72
C LYS A 917 -14.44 47.62 92.24
N GLN A 918 -13.88 46.63 92.92
CA GLN A 918 -14.60 45.49 93.47
C GLN A 918 -14.65 45.52 95.01
N LYS A 919 -15.75 45.02 95.59
CA LYS A 919 -15.89 44.80 97.05
C LYS A 919 -15.07 43.59 97.49
N ALA A 920 -14.64 43.56 98.76
CA ALA A 920 -14.01 42.37 99.34
C ALA A 920 -14.96 41.16 99.33
N LYS A 921 -14.42 39.93 99.30
CA LYS A 921 -15.11 38.65 99.08
C LYS A 921 -15.78 38.48 97.69
N ALA A 922 -15.78 39.49 96.81
CA ALA A 922 -16.30 39.33 95.45
C ALA A 922 -15.51 38.26 94.67
N LYS A 923 -16.20 37.43 93.88
CA LYS A 923 -15.58 36.43 93.01
C LYS A 923 -15.43 37.00 91.59
N LEU A 924 -14.23 36.91 91.04
CA LEU A 924 -13.91 37.22 89.65
C LEU A 924 -13.52 35.94 88.90
N SER A 925 -13.89 35.82 87.64
CA SER A 925 -13.41 34.75 86.74
C SER A 925 -12.58 35.35 85.62
N VAL A 926 -11.31 34.97 85.54
CA VAL A 926 -10.38 35.42 84.49
C VAL A 926 -10.15 34.27 83.51
N TYR A 927 -10.24 34.55 82.21
CA TYR A 927 -9.91 33.57 81.16
C TYR A 927 -9.24 34.26 79.97
N VAL A 928 -8.59 33.46 79.13
CA VAL A 928 -8.02 33.93 77.86
C VAL A 928 -8.74 33.31 76.68
N LYS A 929 -8.71 33.99 75.53
CA LYS A 929 -9.27 33.55 74.25
C LYS A 929 -8.22 33.72 73.15
N ASN A 930 -8.01 32.69 72.35
CA ASN A 930 -7.09 32.76 71.21
C ASN A 930 -7.77 33.33 69.95
N THR A 931 -6.95 33.66 68.94
CA THR A 931 -7.42 34.22 67.65
C THR A 931 -8.34 33.27 66.87
N ARG A 932 -8.33 31.97 67.18
CA ARG A 932 -9.22 30.95 66.60
C ARG A 932 -10.48 30.70 67.42
N GLY A 933 -10.70 31.48 68.48
CA GLY A 933 -11.94 31.49 69.25
C GLY A 933 -12.00 30.57 70.46
N GLN A 934 -11.03 29.66 70.66
CA GLN A 934 -10.99 28.80 71.85
C GLN A 934 -10.75 29.64 73.11
N VAL A 935 -11.46 29.31 74.19
CA VAL A 935 -11.29 29.91 75.52
C VAL A 935 -10.55 28.94 76.45
N SER A 936 -9.80 29.49 77.40
CA SER A 936 -9.23 28.72 78.50
C SER A 936 -10.28 28.30 79.53
N PRO A 937 -9.97 27.34 80.41
CA PRO A 937 -10.62 27.25 81.70
C PRO A 937 -10.52 28.59 82.47
N VAL A 938 -11.46 28.85 83.38
CA VAL A 938 -11.48 30.07 84.18
C VAL A 938 -10.58 29.94 85.42
N THR A 939 -9.77 30.95 85.68
CA THR A 939 -9.12 31.13 86.98
C THR A 939 -10.01 32.00 87.87
N SER A 940 -10.55 31.39 88.91
CA SER A 940 -11.40 32.08 89.90
C SER A 940 -10.54 32.79 90.95
N VAL A 941 -10.83 34.06 91.22
CA VAL A 941 -10.13 34.89 92.20
C VAL A 941 -11.13 35.53 93.14
N THR A 942 -10.96 35.30 94.44
CA THR A 942 -11.69 36.02 95.49
C THR A 942 -10.95 37.31 95.84
N VAL A 943 -11.62 38.45 95.74
CA VAL A 943 -11.06 39.77 96.05
C VAL A 943 -10.80 39.88 97.55
N LYS A 944 -9.54 40.05 97.93
CA LYS A 944 -9.09 40.14 99.33
C LYS A 944 -9.45 41.51 99.93
N LYS A 945 -9.61 41.60 101.26
CA LYS A 945 -9.58 42.90 101.97
C LYS A 945 -8.30 43.63 101.59
N ALA A 946 -8.36 44.94 101.36
CA ALA A 946 -7.16 45.72 101.06
C ALA A 946 -6.09 45.52 102.14
N LYS A 947 -4.82 45.50 101.74
CA LYS A 947 -3.74 45.79 102.70
C LYS A 947 -3.94 47.25 103.17
N LYS A 948 -3.76 47.50 104.46
CA LYS A 948 -3.41 48.84 104.94
C LYS A 948 -2.04 49.20 104.37
#